data_AF-A0A6A5QY17-F1
#
_entry.id   AF-A0A6A5QY17-F1
#
_cell.length_a   1.000
_cell.length_b   1.000
_cell.length_c   1.000
_cell.angle_alpha   90.00
_cell.angle_beta   90.00
_cell.angle_gamma   90.00
#
_symmetry.space_group_name_H-M   'P 1'
#
loop_
_entity.id
_entity.type
_entity.pdbx_description
1 polymer ?
#
loop_
_entity_poly.entity_id
_entity_poly.type
_entity_poly.pdbx_seq_one_letter_code
_entity_poly.pdbx_strand_id
1 'polypeptide(L)'
;MALSQRPASRFFAAFYRWNRHSQLQQACAYSSIYARHSSQLPLRPHARHLHANRLLYQQNQSQIPQDEESHVYEFLHNEENPAVQGSSDKAPMDFTPNEATPHPTDNPERADTDALKLQDDVRLVMRSVPSSVAVITVASYDTELKKNVPMGVAVSSLSTVSLNPPTITFNLKEPSKTLDAIRASGGSFRVHYPMANRGGATMVDLFSRGNHADAYGMRNKELNIVVSGSRSLAGSRQTSASRTPKIMGRFVRAAMECTVTQELSVADHVLLIAKVDAIENHEPRQQSIMYVNGSYVRRDGTKIIHHQGADALTRSTEDTWSVWDSDLFPGETERREYARRIKSMLKEDRALLRHSGRTHRKLEGSLPLSPSAWGINLTRLVDECRKESGLPVESPAHLHEIPVLSDFYGRLTPAARSRIIDRAKRLVKMNPQFLDLNFKALLQHLGISPSCRDLLPSDIAAPLRAEGLMGEFLPREGASSGEQTDHTLQYLEQVEHRLIEACAAMGHEQTASRLLEQIVTSIGEQQPIAVYFKKSRARLYAAAAPSLYSSSNIDIAGEVSPEEARVVMSRLVHKLQVDSFATFQRAIKLEPNELLRLVRVHPCISGFDVEFFLGKIYHLYTTTGRSSELNFRIQEMLKPGFASLVTWSSLEERVKSFVHNMPMQAMSWSIRDMLAAMGLAWGCVLDVPISANKQPLNNGHIVHTLVAKELKGLYGNSTDELNDAIATFLEKQYGFDVRSKLPSTSPAEAMTQSSSDDIRDAMLANRNVDVPRFRIRADPPPGPKGSVTT
;
A
#
# COMPACT_ATOMS: atom_id res chain seq x y z
N MET A 1 -10.50 -57.86 20.63
CA MET A 1 -9.56 -56.73 20.89
C MET A 1 -10.03 -55.97 22.12
N ALA A 2 -9.10 -55.54 22.98
CA ALA A 2 -9.44 -54.67 24.11
C ALA A 2 -9.62 -53.20 23.67
N LEU A 3 -10.32 -52.38 24.46
CA LEU A 3 -10.56 -50.95 24.17
C LEU A 3 -9.28 -50.11 24.00
N SER A 4 -8.14 -50.60 24.53
CA SER A 4 -6.80 -50.01 24.40
C SER A 4 -6.17 -50.15 23.01
N GLN A 5 -6.74 -50.96 22.11
CA GLN A 5 -6.15 -51.30 20.81
C GLN A 5 -6.73 -50.52 19.61
N ARG A 6 -7.64 -49.55 19.81
CA ARG A 6 -8.22 -48.73 18.72
C ARG A 6 -7.50 -47.37 18.62
N PRO A 7 -7.10 -46.87 17.43
CA PRO A 7 -6.36 -45.62 17.31
C PRO A 7 -7.09 -44.40 17.92
N ALA A 8 -8.37 -44.23 17.58
CA ALA A 8 -9.18 -43.09 18.06
C ALA A 8 -9.41 -43.09 19.59
N SER A 9 -9.38 -44.25 20.26
CA SER A 9 -9.53 -44.28 21.73
C SER A 9 -8.28 -43.79 22.45
N ARG A 10 -7.09 -43.80 21.81
CA ARG A 10 -5.85 -43.30 22.42
C ARG A 10 -5.89 -41.79 22.67
N PHE A 11 -6.45 -41.00 21.76
CA PHE A 11 -6.54 -39.53 21.90
C PHE A 11 -7.40 -39.15 23.11
N PHE A 12 -8.63 -39.67 23.19
CA PHE A 12 -9.52 -39.43 24.34
C PHE A 12 -8.98 -40.05 25.63
N ALA A 13 -8.36 -41.22 25.59
CA ALA A 13 -7.75 -41.84 26.76
C ALA A 13 -6.52 -41.06 27.28
N ALA A 14 -5.76 -40.38 26.41
CA ALA A 14 -4.67 -39.50 26.84
C ALA A 14 -5.20 -38.29 27.62
N PHE A 15 -6.22 -37.60 27.09
CA PHE A 15 -6.92 -36.51 27.79
C PHE A 15 -7.49 -36.97 29.14
N TYR A 16 -8.12 -38.15 29.19
CA TYR A 16 -8.71 -38.69 30.41
C TYR A 16 -7.65 -39.13 31.44
N ARG A 17 -6.48 -39.62 31.00
CA ARG A 17 -5.33 -39.93 31.85
C ARG A 17 -4.66 -38.67 32.41
N TRP A 18 -4.48 -37.63 31.59
CA TRP A 18 -3.98 -36.33 32.04
C TRP A 18 -4.86 -35.79 33.17
N ASN A 19 -6.18 -35.74 33.00
CA ASN A 19 -7.11 -35.24 34.03
C ASN A 19 -6.96 -35.98 35.38
N ARG A 20 -6.59 -37.27 35.37
CA ARG A 20 -6.27 -38.06 36.58
C ARG A 20 -4.88 -37.83 37.18
N HIS A 21 -3.95 -37.20 36.47
CA HIS A 21 -2.63 -36.82 36.99
C HIS A 21 -2.55 -35.32 37.37
N SER A 22 -3.36 -34.45 36.78
CA SER A 22 -3.42 -33.03 37.15
C SER A 22 -4.29 -32.73 38.38
N GLN A 23 -5.09 -33.69 38.86
CA GLN A 23 -5.82 -33.57 40.13
C GLN A 23 -4.93 -33.95 41.32
N LEU A 24 -4.13 -32.99 41.79
CA LEU A 24 -3.41 -33.11 43.06
C LEU A 24 -4.41 -33.11 44.24
N GLN A 25 -4.32 -34.13 45.10
CA GLN A 25 -5.01 -34.14 46.39
C GLN A 25 -4.29 -33.22 47.39
N GLN A 26 -4.64 -31.94 47.41
CA GLN A 26 -4.31 -31.05 48.54
C GLN A 26 -5.53 -30.23 48.96
N ALA A 27 -6.18 -30.72 50.03
CA ALA A 27 -7.21 -29.98 50.75
C ALA A 27 -6.57 -28.94 51.68
N CYS A 28 -6.09 -27.83 51.11
CA CYS A 28 -5.57 -26.71 51.88
C CYS A 28 -6.70 -25.84 52.44
N ALA A 29 -7.31 -26.30 53.54
CA ALA A 29 -8.12 -25.45 54.38
C ALA A 29 -7.22 -24.54 55.24
N TYR A 30 -7.17 -23.25 54.94
CA TYR A 30 -6.94 -22.20 55.94
C TYR A 30 -7.64 -20.92 55.51
N SER A 31 -8.32 -20.28 56.47
CA SER A 31 -9.19 -19.11 56.27
C SER A 31 -8.60 -17.87 56.95
N SER A 32 -9.36 -16.77 56.92
CA SER A 32 -9.08 -15.47 57.60
C SER A 32 -8.15 -14.52 56.80
N ILE A 33 -8.29 -13.18 56.90
CA ILE A 33 -9.23 -12.37 57.70
C ILE A 33 -9.49 -10.97 57.07
N TYR A 34 -10.64 -10.35 57.38
CA TYR A 34 -11.16 -9.04 56.90
C TYR A 34 -11.45 -8.89 55.38
N ALA A 35 -12.48 -8.16 54.92
CA ALA A 35 -13.53 -7.39 55.60
C ALA A 35 -14.93 -7.65 54.98
N ARG A 36 -16.00 -7.20 55.67
CA ARG A 36 -17.41 -7.34 55.25
C ARG A 36 -17.80 -6.15 54.34
N HIS A 37 -18.63 -6.30 53.31
CA HIS A 37 -20.10 -6.47 53.35
C HIS A 37 -20.65 -6.71 51.91
N SER A 38 -21.86 -7.22 51.62
CA SER A 38 -23.01 -7.70 52.44
C SER A 38 -24.00 -8.58 51.61
N SER A 39 -25.01 -9.15 52.29
CA SER A 39 -26.44 -9.37 51.89
C SER A 39 -26.85 -9.44 50.39
N GLN A 40 -27.57 -10.45 49.86
CA GLN A 40 -28.17 -11.67 50.45
C GLN A 40 -28.34 -12.84 49.42
N LEU A 41 -28.03 -14.08 49.85
CA LEU A 41 -28.77 -15.36 49.66
C LEU A 41 -29.27 -15.78 48.21
N PRO A 42 -29.89 -16.96 47.99
CA PRO A 42 -29.08 -18.14 47.62
C PRO A 42 -29.64 -19.03 46.48
N LEU A 43 -28.78 -19.71 45.71
CA LEU A 43 -29.19 -20.89 44.91
C LEU A 43 -28.03 -21.87 44.66
N ARG A 44 -28.30 -23.18 44.70
CA ARG A 44 -27.32 -24.25 44.49
C ARG A 44 -27.13 -24.52 42.98
N PRO A 45 -25.91 -24.65 42.46
CA PRO A 45 -25.68 -25.23 41.13
C PRO A 45 -25.75 -26.76 41.20
N HIS A 46 -26.72 -27.37 40.51
CA HIS A 46 -26.72 -28.82 40.28
C HIS A 46 -25.58 -29.22 39.32
N ALA A 47 -24.92 -30.34 39.60
CA ALA A 47 -24.00 -30.97 38.67
C ALA A 47 -24.77 -31.46 37.43
N ARG A 48 -24.49 -30.86 36.25
CA ARG A 48 -25.09 -31.31 34.99
C ARG A 48 -24.37 -32.55 34.48
N HIS A 49 -25.03 -33.70 34.58
CA HIS A 49 -24.64 -34.90 33.85
C HIS A 49 -24.78 -34.65 32.34
N LEU A 50 -23.73 -34.90 31.57
CA LEU A 50 -23.79 -34.89 30.11
C LEU A 50 -24.16 -36.29 29.61
N HIS A 51 -25.37 -36.44 29.09
CA HIS A 51 -25.79 -37.64 28.38
C HIS A 51 -25.19 -37.65 26.97
N ALA A 52 -24.47 -38.72 26.62
CA ALA A 52 -24.00 -38.95 25.26
C ALA A 52 -25.06 -39.73 24.47
N ASN A 53 -25.96 -39.02 23.79
CA ASN A 53 -26.94 -39.65 22.92
C ASN A 53 -26.26 -40.19 21.64
N ARG A 54 -26.55 -41.46 21.36
CA ARG A 54 -26.06 -42.20 20.20
C ARG A 54 -27.28 -42.79 19.50
N LEU A 55 -27.59 -42.33 18.28
CA LEU A 55 -28.65 -42.91 17.47
C LEU A 55 -28.05 -43.76 16.35
N LEU A 56 -28.68 -44.93 16.17
CA LEU A 56 -28.42 -45.89 15.11
C LEU A 56 -29.51 -45.77 14.05
N TYR A 57 -29.17 -46.08 12.81
CA TYR A 57 -30.12 -46.20 11.70
C TYR A 57 -30.73 -47.60 11.70
N GLN A 58 -32.05 -47.74 11.79
CA GLN A 58 -32.75 -48.94 11.32
C GLN A 58 -34.25 -48.70 11.05
N GLN A 59 -34.81 -49.50 10.14
CA GLN A 59 -36.23 -49.57 9.75
C GLN A 59 -37.06 -50.20 10.90
N ASN A 60 -38.38 -50.03 11.02
CA ASN A 60 -39.39 -50.34 9.99
C ASN A 60 -40.78 -49.72 10.28
N GLN A 61 -41.77 -50.06 9.44
CA GLN A 61 -43.15 -49.53 9.36
C GLN A 61 -44.03 -49.80 10.59
N SER A 62 -45.00 -48.91 10.90
CA SER A 62 -46.46 -49.16 10.72
C SER A 62 -47.40 -48.12 11.37
N GLN A 63 -48.59 -47.98 10.76
CA GLN A 63 -49.88 -47.45 11.27
C GLN A 63 -50.10 -45.93 11.47
N ILE A 64 -51.29 -45.52 10.99
CA ILE A 64 -52.02 -44.25 11.13
C ILE A 64 -53.41 -44.66 11.66
N PRO A 65 -53.91 -44.05 12.74
CA PRO A 65 -54.98 -43.02 12.66
C PRO A 65 -54.58 -41.77 13.48
N GLN A 66 -55.17 -40.58 13.43
CA GLN A 66 -56.12 -39.82 12.60
C GLN A 66 -56.47 -38.56 13.46
N ASP A 67 -57.26 -37.63 12.92
CA ASP A 67 -58.04 -36.60 13.66
C ASP A 67 -57.25 -35.49 14.43
N GLU A 68 -57.62 -34.20 14.39
CA GLU A 68 -58.52 -33.46 13.49
C GLU A 68 -58.21 -31.94 13.55
N GLU A 69 -58.97 -31.14 12.77
CA GLU A 69 -59.07 -29.66 12.77
C GLU A 69 -57.81 -28.84 12.32
N SER A 70 -57.84 -27.93 11.32
CA SER A 70 -58.77 -26.84 10.89
C SER A 70 -58.27 -25.44 11.36
N HIS A 71 -58.32 -24.34 10.59
CA HIS A 71 -58.59 -24.08 9.15
C HIS A 71 -58.12 -22.63 8.79
N VAL A 72 -58.43 -22.12 7.58
CA VAL A 72 -58.34 -20.69 7.11
C VAL A 72 -56.90 -20.18 6.81
N TYR A 73 -56.41 -20.01 5.58
CA TYR A 73 -56.80 -19.17 4.39
C TYR A 73 -56.15 -17.77 4.34
N GLU A 74 -55.80 -17.15 3.19
CA GLU A 74 -55.46 -17.63 1.81
C GLU A 74 -54.98 -16.45 0.91
N PHE A 75 -54.18 -16.74 -0.13
CA PHE A 75 -54.05 -16.05 -1.45
C PHE A 75 -53.73 -14.53 -1.52
N LEU A 76 -53.40 -13.90 -2.65
CA LEU A 76 -53.41 -14.20 -4.11
C LEU A 76 -52.00 -13.88 -4.71
N HIS A 77 -51.52 -14.25 -5.91
CA HIS A 77 -51.88 -15.12 -7.05
C HIS A 77 -50.53 -15.41 -7.83
N ASN A 78 -50.33 -16.30 -8.83
CA ASN A 78 -50.96 -16.57 -10.15
C ASN A 78 -50.88 -15.38 -11.15
N GLU A 79 -50.59 -15.53 -12.45
CA GLU A 79 -49.90 -16.59 -13.24
C GLU A 79 -49.63 -16.07 -14.68
N GLU A 80 -48.83 -16.78 -15.48
CA GLU A 80 -49.18 -17.19 -16.87
C GLU A 80 -48.00 -17.85 -17.61
N ASN A 81 -48.26 -18.99 -18.28
CA ASN A 81 -47.36 -19.58 -19.29
C ASN A 81 -48.13 -20.65 -20.11
N PRO A 82 -48.26 -20.55 -21.46
CA PRO A 82 -49.05 -21.48 -22.26
C PRO A 82 -48.25 -22.72 -22.73
N ALA A 83 -48.95 -23.83 -23.00
CA ALA A 83 -48.38 -25.09 -23.48
C ALA A 83 -48.89 -25.47 -24.90
N VAL A 84 -48.12 -26.29 -25.62
CA VAL A 84 -48.50 -26.87 -26.93
C VAL A 84 -48.10 -28.36 -26.99
N GLN A 85 -48.88 -29.15 -27.75
CA GLN A 85 -48.85 -30.62 -27.90
C GLN A 85 -47.81 -31.08 -28.96
N GLY A 86 -47.48 -32.38 -29.15
CA GLY A 86 -47.94 -33.62 -28.51
C GLY A 86 -47.42 -34.90 -29.23
N SER A 87 -48.03 -36.05 -28.93
CA SER A 87 -47.99 -37.40 -29.61
C SER A 87 -46.66 -37.93 -30.21
N SER A 88 -46.27 -39.16 -29.91
CA SER A 88 -46.92 -40.37 -30.49
C SER A 88 -46.50 -41.69 -29.81
N ASP A 89 -47.14 -42.78 -30.22
CA ASP A 89 -47.25 -44.05 -29.48
C ASP A 89 -46.08 -45.04 -29.61
N LYS A 90 -45.89 -45.87 -28.56
CA LYS A 90 -45.97 -47.34 -28.68
C LYS A 90 -46.03 -48.03 -27.30
N ALA A 91 -46.80 -49.11 -27.24
CA ALA A 91 -46.99 -49.98 -26.08
C ALA A 91 -46.52 -51.42 -26.42
N PRO A 92 -46.80 -52.45 -25.60
CA PRO A 92 -46.26 -52.70 -24.26
C PRO A 92 -45.50 -54.06 -24.22
N MET A 93 -44.96 -54.49 -23.05
CA MET A 93 -44.81 -55.92 -22.67
C MET A 93 -44.29 -56.09 -21.22
N ASP A 94 -45.21 -56.50 -20.33
CA ASP A 94 -45.13 -57.50 -19.24
C ASP A 94 -43.95 -57.71 -18.24
N PHE A 95 -44.25 -58.57 -17.25
CA PHE A 95 -43.56 -58.77 -15.96
C PHE A 95 -42.45 -59.88 -15.93
N THR A 96 -41.39 -59.60 -15.15
CA THR A 96 -40.63 -60.41 -14.14
C THR A 96 -40.73 -61.96 -14.05
N PRO A 97 -39.85 -62.66 -13.28
CA PRO A 97 -38.41 -62.47 -12.97
C PRO A 97 -37.56 -63.78 -12.99
N ASN A 98 -36.23 -63.66 -13.08
CA ASN A 98 -35.19 -64.58 -12.54
C ASN A 98 -33.79 -64.02 -12.88
N GLU A 99 -32.65 -64.43 -12.31
CA GLU A 99 -32.34 -65.44 -11.28
C GLU A 99 -31.11 -64.97 -10.46
N ALA A 100 -30.86 -65.55 -9.28
CA ALA A 100 -29.70 -65.18 -8.45
C ALA A 100 -28.47 -66.08 -8.73
N THR A 101 -27.29 -65.48 -8.93
CA THR A 101 -25.99 -66.17 -8.84
C THR A 101 -24.95 -65.27 -8.15
N PRO A 102 -23.90 -65.85 -7.50
CA PRO A 102 -23.15 -65.17 -6.45
C PRO A 102 -21.95 -64.32 -6.91
N HIS A 103 -21.37 -63.59 -5.95
CA HIS A 103 -20.12 -62.82 -6.05
C HIS A 103 -18.99 -63.52 -6.81
N PRO A 104 -18.15 -62.70 -7.48
CA PRO A 104 -16.70 -62.84 -7.34
C PRO A 104 -16.01 -61.59 -6.76
N THR A 105 -14.95 -61.84 -5.98
CA THR A 105 -13.79 -60.98 -5.69
C THR A 105 -14.00 -59.55 -5.18
N ASP A 106 -13.74 -59.35 -3.89
CA ASP A 106 -13.20 -58.08 -3.37
C ASP A 106 -11.86 -57.78 -4.06
N ASN A 107 -11.83 -56.72 -4.89
CA ASN A 107 -10.63 -56.33 -5.62
C ASN A 107 -9.89 -55.24 -4.80
N PRO A 108 -8.71 -55.51 -4.20
CA PRO A 108 -8.09 -54.61 -3.21
C PRO A 108 -7.77 -53.22 -3.78
N GLU A 109 -7.44 -53.14 -5.07
CA GLU A 109 -7.16 -51.87 -5.78
C GLU A 109 -8.31 -50.85 -5.66
N ARG A 110 -9.58 -51.29 -5.62
CA ARG A 110 -10.72 -50.36 -5.44
C ARG A 110 -10.69 -49.71 -4.06
N ALA A 111 -10.46 -50.51 -3.01
CA ALA A 111 -10.41 -50.03 -1.64
C ALA A 111 -9.31 -48.98 -1.44
N ASP A 112 -8.14 -49.18 -2.05
CA ASP A 112 -7.06 -48.18 -2.03
C ASP A 112 -7.45 -46.89 -2.78
N THR A 113 -8.12 -46.98 -3.93
CA THR A 113 -8.58 -45.76 -4.64
C THR A 113 -9.62 -44.97 -3.85
N ASP A 114 -10.51 -45.63 -3.11
CA ASP A 114 -11.54 -44.95 -2.31
C ASP A 114 -10.97 -44.41 -1.00
N ALA A 115 -9.96 -45.08 -0.40
CA ALA A 115 -9.21 -44.55 0.72
C ALA A 115 -8.41 -43.28 0.35
N LEU A 116 -7.83 -43.22 -0.86
CA LEU A 116 -7.14 -42.03 -1.38
C LEU A 116 -8.10 -40.87 -1.64
N LYS A 117 -9.27 -41.12 -2.25
CA LYS A 117 -10.33 -40.09 -2.41
C LYS A 117 -10.74 -39.52 -1.06
N LEU A 118 -11.06 -40.39 -0.09
CA LEU A 118 -11.44 -39.98 1.26
C LEU A 118 -10.34 -39.16 1.98
N GLN A 119 -9.06 -39.50 1.75
CA GLN A 119 -7.94 -38.71 2.27
C GLN A 119 -7.94 -37.28 1.71
N ASP A 120 -8.09 -37.10 0.40
CA ASP A 120 -8.12 -35.76 -0.20
C ASP A 120 -9.44 -35.01 0.06
N ASP A 121 -10.59 -35.69 0.18
CA ASP A 121 -11.86 -35.07 0.60
C ASP A 121 -11.77 -34.52 2.03
N VAL A 122 -11.26 -35.32 2.98
CA VAL A 122 -10.98 -34.86 4.35
C VAL A 122 -9.99 -33.68 4.33
N ARG A 123 -8.99 -33.72 3.45
CA ARG A 123 -8.01 -32.63 3.29
C ARG A 123 -8.62 -31.36 2.70
N LEU A 124 -9.57 -31.46 1.78
CA LEU A 124 -10.32 -30.33 1.20
C LEU A 124 -11.24 -29.71 2.24
N VAL A 125 -12.01 -30.53 2.97
CA VAL A 125 -12.86 -30.08 4.09
C VAL A 125 -12.02 -29.37 5.16
N MET A 126 -10.92 -29.99 5.62
CA MET A 126 -10.05 -29.39 6.64
C MET A 126 -9.31 -28.14 6.14
N ARG A 127 -9.05 -28.00 4.82
CA ARG A 127 -8.52 -26.75 4.23
C ARG A 127 -9.52 -25.59 4.25
N SER A 128 -10.83 -25.87 4.33
CA SER A 128 -11.85 -24.83 4.44
C SER A 128 -11.97 -24.24 5.85
N VAL A 129 -11.52 -24.97 6.88
CA VAL A 129 -11.55 -24.54 8.28
C VAL A 129 -10.46 -23.49 8.54
N PRO A 130 -10.80 -22.24 8.94
CA PRO A 130 -9.81 -21.21 9.14
C PRO A 130 -8.83 -21.55 10.27
N SER A 131 -7.56 -21.73 9.90
CA SER A 131 -6.51 -22.13 10.82
C SER A 131 -5.61 -20.97 11.20
N SER A 132 -5.10 -20.99 12.44
CA SER A 132 -3.95 -20.15 12.81
C SER A 132 -2.69 -20.64 12.06
N VAL A 133 -1.64 -19.82 12.02
CA VAL A 133 -0.34 -20.25 11.51
C VAL A 133 0.74 -19.79 12.49
N ALA A 134 1.70 -20.67 12.75
CA ALA A 134 2.89 -20.38 13.54
C ALA A 134 4.14 -20.97 12.88
N VAL A 135 5.30 -20.42 13.22
CA VAL A 135 6.61 -20.97 12.85
C VAL A 135 7.31 -21.42 14.12
N ILE A 136 7.53 -22.72 14.22
CA ILE A 136 8.30 -23.35 15.30
C ILE A 136 9.78 -23.30 14.92
N THR A 137 10.65 -22.88 15.82
CA THR A 137 12.12 -22.91 15.62
C THR A 137 12.83 -23.51 16.82
N VAL A 138 13.90 -24.25 16.57
CA VAL A 138 14.62 -25.04 17.57
C VAL A 138 16.12 -24.95 17.37
N ALA A 139 16.89 -24.97 18.46
CA ALA A 139 18.34 -24.97 18.38
C ALA A 139 18.81 -26.29 17.74
N SER A 140 19.64 -26.21 16.70
CA SER A 140 20.13 -27.40 16.02
C SER A 140 21.50 -27.14 15.44
N TYR A 141 22.41 -28.09 15.65
CA TYR A 141 23.71 -28.16 15.01
C TYR A 141 23.62 -29.21 13.91
N ASP A 142 23.82 -28.79 12.67
CA ASP A 142 23.84 -29.67 11.50
C ASP A 142 25.23 -30.27 11.36
N THR A 143 25.34 -31.60 11.44
CA THR A 143 26.60 -32.35 11.47
C THR A 143 27.28 -32.44 10.10
N GLU A 144 26.51 -32.42 9.01
CA GLU A 144 27.02 -32.40 7.63
C GLU A 144 27.60 -31.01 7.32
N LEU A 145 26.84 -29.96 7.64
CA LEU A 145 27.22 -28.56 7.42
C LEU A 145 28.14 -27.98 8.53
N LYS A 146 28.41 -28.77 9.57
CA LYS A 146 29.25 -28.46 10.76
C LYS A 146 28.95 -27.10 11.41
N LYS A 147 27.66 -26.71 11.46
CA LYS A 147 27.24 -25.38 11.94
C LYS A 147 25.87 -25.38 12.59
N ASN A 148 25.62 -24.37 13.43
CA ASN A 148 24.28 -24.08 13.92
C ASN A 148 23.38 -23.59 12.77
N VAL A 149 22.16 -24.14 12.67
CA VAL A 149 21.24 -23.89 11.54
C VAL A 149 19.90 -23.33 12.00
N PRO A 150 19.20 -22.53 11.16
CA PRO A 150 17.83 -22.06 11.40
C PRO A 150 16.81 -23.20 11.19
N MET A 151 16.86 -24.22 12.05
CA MET A 151 15.93 -25.35 12.00
C MET A 151 14.56 -24.95 12.57
N GLY A 152 13.52 -25.42 11.91
CA GLY A 152 12.15 -25.13 12.27
C GLY A 152 11.14 -25.71 11.30
N VAL A 153 9.87 -25.39 11.50
CA VAL A 153 8.77 -25.80 10.63
C VAL A 153 7.57 -24.87 10.79
N ALA A 154 6.85 -24.60 9.70
CA ALA A 154 5.56 -23.93 9.73
C ALA A 154 4.44 -24.91 10.12
N VAL A 155 3.57 -24.52 11.06
CA VAL A 155 2.45 -25.34 11.53
C VAL A 155 1.14 -24.54 11.55
N SER A 156 0.04 -25.20 11.19
CA SER A 156 -1.34 -24.70 11.37
C SER A 156 -2.10 -25.42 12.48
N SER A 157 -1.49 -26.44 13.08
CA SER A 157 -2.05 -27.29 14.15
C SER A 157 -1.93 -26.70 15.56
N LEU A 158 -1.39 -25.48 15.71
CA LEU A 158 -1.16 -24.84 17.00
C LEU A 158 -2.47 -24.46 17.70
N SER A 159 -2.65 -24.94 18.93
CA SER A 159 -3.82 -24.66 19.79
C SER A 159 -3.40 -24.42 21.24
N THR A 160 -4.16 -23.59 21.97
CA THR A 160 -4.04 -23.44 23.43
C THR A 160 -4.80 -24.55 24.14
N VAL A 161 -4.20 -25.16 25.16
CA VAL A 161 -4.78 -26.28 25.92
C VAL A 161 -5.19 -25.87 27.34
N SER A 162 -4.37 -25.08 28.02
CA SER A 162 -4.68 -24.53 29.34
C SER A 162 -4.04 -23.15 29.53
N LEU A 163 -4.62 -22.35 30.43
CA LEU A 163 -4.03 -21.10 30.92
C LEU A 163 -3.29 -21.28 32.26
N ASN A 164 -3.53 -22.39 32.99
CA ASN A 164 -2.84 -22.72 34.22
C ASN A 164 -2.57 -24.24 34.33
N PRO A 165 -1.30 -24.69 34.26
CA PRO A 165 -0.16 -23.93 33.73
C PRO A 165 -0.43 -23.52 32.27
N PRO A 166 0.12 -22.40 31.79
CA PRO A 166 -0.07 -21.97 30.39
C PRO A 166 0.54 -23.01 29.46
N THR A 167 -0.31 -23.65 28.65
CA THR A 167 0.02 -24.88 27.90
C THR A 167 -0.55 -24.81 26.49
N ILE A 168 0.27 -25.17 25.51
CA ILE A 168 -0.07 -25.25 24.07
C ILE A 168 0.11 -26.69 23.56
N THR A 169 -0.49 -26.98 22.41
CA THR A 169 -0.25 -28.21 21.64
C THR A 169 -0.10 -27.89 20.16
N PHE A 170 0.72 -28.67 19.45
CA PHE A 170 0.79 -28.69 17.99
C PHE A 170 1.24 -30.07 17.51
N ASN A 171 1.03 -30.35 16.23
CA ASN A 171 1.27 -31.67 15.64
C ASN A 171 2.45 -31.59 14.66
N LEU A 172 3.39 -32.54 14.76
CA LEU A 172 4.45 -32.77 13.78
C LEU A 172 4.27 -34.14 13.15
N LYS A 173 4.44 -34.25 11.83
CA LYS A 173 4.47 -35.55 11.12
C LYS A 173 5.80 -36.27 11.42
N GLU A 174 5.79 -37.59 11.55
CA GLU A 174 7.00 -38.41 11.59
C GLU A 174 7.33 -39.02 10.20
N PRO A 175 8.62 -39.15 9.82
CA PRO A 175 9.80 -38.63 10.51
C PRO A 175 9.98 -37.11 10.35
N SER A 176 10.60 -36.45 11.33
CA SER A 176 10.84 -34.99 11.27
C SER A 176 12.10 -34.56 12.01
N LYS A 177 13.08 -34.04 11.26
CA LYS A 177 14.30 -33.42 11.82
C LYS A 177 13.99 -32.36 12.90
N THR A 178 12.87 -31.64 12.79
CA THR A 178 12.47 -30.63 13.79
C THR A 178 12.04 -31.28 15.10
N LEU A 179 11.33 -32.41 15.06
CA LEU A 179 10.93 -33.18 16.23
C LEU A 179 12.18 -33.73 16.95
N ASP A 180 13.11 -34.30 16.18
CA ASP A 180 14.36 -34.85 16.72
C ASP A 180 15.26 -33.77 17.33
N ALA A 181 15.31 -32.57 16.73
CA ALA A 181 16.01 -31.42 17.30
C ALA A 181 15.32 -30.84 18.54
N ILE A 182 13.98 -30.93 18.67
CA ILE A 182 13.25 -30.56 19.89
C ILE A 182 13.61 -31.54 21.02
N ARG A 183 13.59 -32.85 20.74
CA ARG A 183 14.05 -33.90 21.66
C ARG A 183 15.50 -33.66 22.10
N ALA A 184 16.41 -33.41 21.16
CA ALA A 184 17.83 -33.10 21.43
C ALA A 184 18.04 -31.76 22.18
N SER A 185 17.14 -30.79 22.03
CA SER A 185 17.14 -29.53 22.78
C SER A 185 16.53 -29.64 24.18
N GLY A 186 16.34 -30.86 24.71
CA GLY A 186 15.68 -31.07 26.00
C GLY A 186 14.24 -30.56 26.03
N GLY A 187 13.53 -30.66 24.91
CA GLY A 187 12.16 -30.16 24.74
C GLY A 187 12.04 -28.65 24.52
N SER A 188 13.13 -27.88 24.49
CA SER A 188 13.09 -26.40 24.37
C SER A 188 12.91 -25.91 22.92
N PHE A 189 11.94 -25.04 22.66
CA PHE A 189 11.71 -24.42 21.34
C PHE A 189 11.06 -23.03 21.43
N ARG A 190 11.02 -22.30 20.30
CA ARG A 190 10.32 -21.01 20.17
C ARG A 190 9.18 -21.09 19.16
N VAL A 191 8.02 -20.56 19.51
CA VAL A 191 6.89 -20.30 18.61
C VAL A 191 6.97 -18.86 18.11
N HIS A 192 6.83 -18.64 16.81
CA HIS A 192 6.70 -17.31 16.21
C HIS A 192 5.34 -17.17 15.52
N TYR A 193 4.58 -16.11 15.84
CA TYR A 193 3.32 -15.79 15.20
C TYR A 193 3.58 -14.83 14.01
N PRO A 194 3.36 -15.24 12.74
CA PRO A 194 3.56 -14.38 11.58
C PRO A 194 2.52 -13.28 11.52
N MET A 195 2.92 -12.07 11.13
CA MET A 195 2.02 -10.95 10.85
C MET A 195 1.24 -11.15 9.55
N ALA A 196 0.05 -10.57 9.45
CA ALA A 196 -0.84 -10.67 8.28
C ALA A 196 -0.40 -9.80 7.08
N ASN A 197 0.86 -9.92 6.68
CA ASN A 197 1.50 -9.17 5.59
C ASN A 197 2.45 -10.08 4.74
N ARG A 198 2.99 -9.54 3.64
CA ARG A 198 3.90 -10.26 2.71
C ARG A 198 5.12 -10.86 3.42
N GLY A 199 5.72 -10.16 4.41
CA GLY A 199 6.85 -10.67 5.18
C GLY A 199 6.49 -11.87 6.06
N GLY A 200 5.32 -11.84 6.72
CA GLY A 200 4.83 -12.97 7.49
C GLY A 200 4.53 -14.18 6.61
N ALA A 201 3.92 -13.97 5.43
CA ALA A 201 3.69 -15.04 4.45
C ALA A 201 5.01 -15.65 3.92
N THR A 202 6.02 -14.82 3.59
CA THR A 202 7.35 -15.29 3.20
C THR A 202 8.03 -16.09 4.32
N MET A 203 7.89 -15.67 5.59
CA MET A 203 8.42 -16.43 6.73
C MET A 203 7.79 -17.83 6.83
N VAL A 204 6.46 -17.94 6.65
CA VAL A 204 5.76 -19.25 6.66
C VAL A 204 6.18 -20.13 5.49
N ASP A 205 6.30 -19.57 4.27
CA ASP A 205 6.78 -20.26 3.07
C ASP A 205 8.20 -20.85 3.31
N LEU A 206 9.15 -20.03 3.76
CA LEU A 206 10.53 -20.46 4.03
C LEU A 206 10.65 -21.55 5.10
N PHE A 207 9.69 -21.64 6.04
CA PHE A 207 9.61 -22.71 7.03
C PHE A 207 8.69 -23.88 6.64
N SER A 208 8.00 -23.79 5.50
CA SER A 208 7.27 -24.91 4.86
C SER A 208 8.17 -25.76 3.96
N ARG A 209 9.28 -25.21 3.45
CA ARG A 209 10.23 -25.85 2.49
C ARG A 209 11.13 -26.97 3.06
N GLY A 210 10.81 -27.56 4.21
CA GLY A 210 11.61 -28.64 4.83
C GLY A 210 12.93 -28.19 5.47
N ASN A 211 13.82 -29.13 5.81
CA ASN A 211 15.08 -28.86 6.54
C ASN A 211 16.30 -29.48 5.83
N HIS A 212 16.88 -28.70 4.93
CA HIS A 212 18.06 -28.99 4.11
C HIS A 212 18.91 -27.72 3.91
N ALA A 213 20.12 -27.86 3.36
CA ALA A 213 21.12 -26.80 3.26
C ALA A 213 20.60 -25.50 2.60
N ASP A 214 19.86 -25.62 1.51
CA ASP A 214 19.36 -24.48 0.72
C ASP A 214 18.21 -23.77 1.45
N ALA A 215 17.34 -24.52 2.14
CA ALA A 215 16.34 -23.93 3.02
C ALA A 215 16.98 -23.12 4.15
N TYR A 216 18.10 -23.58 4.73
CA TYR A 216 18.86 -22.81 5.72
C TYR A 216 19.52 -21.57 5.10
N GLY A 217 20.05 -21.68 3.88
CA GLY A 217 20.63 -20.57 3.13
C GLY A 217 19.61 -19.48 2.81
N MET A 218 18.45 -19.86 2.27
CA MET A 218 17.32 -18.95 2.03
C MET A 218 16.83 -18.31 3.32
N ARG A 219 16.67 -19.07 4.41
CA ARG A 219 16.28 -18.52 5.72
C ARG A 219 17.27 -17.48 6.21
N ASN A 220 18.58 -17.76 6.22
CA ASN A 220 19.58 -16.81 6.69
C ASN A 220 19.74 -15.57 5.79
N LYS A 221 19.36 -15.66 4.51
CA LYS A 221 19.38 -14.54 3.55
C LYS A 221 18.16 -13.63 3.68
N GLU A 222 16.96 -14.22 3.75
CA GLU A 222 15.68 -13.49 3.74
C GLU A 222 15.15 -13.15 5.13
N LEU A 223 15.61 -13.85 6.17
CA LEU A 223 15.20 -13.69 7.57
C LEU A 223 16.44 -13.47 8.44
N ASN A 224 16.46 -12.39 9.22
CA ASN A 224 17.51 -12.14 10.20
C ASN A 224 17.31 -13.05 11.42
N ILE A 225 17.85 -14.26 11.39
CA ILE A 225 17.67 -15.26 12.46
C ILE A 225 18.90 -15.29 13.37
N VAL A 226 18.71 -14.99 14.64
CA VAL A 226 19.71 -15.18 15.69
C VAL A 226 19.62 -16.63 16.16
N VAL A 227 20.65 -17.43 15.86
CA VAL A 227 20.80 -18.80 16.34
C VAL A 227 21.92 -18.82 17.39
N SER A 228 21.59 -19.17 18.62
CA SER A 228 22.54 -19.21 19.74
C SER A 228 23.74 -20.12 19.44
N GLY A 229 24.95 -19.62 19.70
CA GLY A 229 26.20 -20.31 19.35
C GLY A 229 26.71 -20.05 17.92
N SER A 230 25.98 -19.32 17.08
CA SER A 230 26.53 -18.81 15.80
C SER A 230 27.40 -17.57 16.04
N ARG A 231 28.61 -17.52 15.46
CA ARG A 231 29.44 -16.30 15.44
C ARG A 231 28.86 -15.30 14.44
N SER A 232 27.97 -14.42 14.90
CA SER A 232 27.54 -13.26 14.09
C SER A 232 28.74 -12.37 13.76
N LEU A 233 28.83 -11.92 12.51
CA LEU A 233 29.84 -10.97 12.04
C LEU A 233 29.60 -9.53 12.52
N ALA A 234 28.45 -9.25 13.13
CA ALA A 234 28.19 -7.98 13.82
C ALA A 234 28.43 -8.14 15.33
N GLY A 235 29.37 -7.35 15.88
CA GLY A 235 29.89 -7.45 17.26
C GLY A 235 28.93 -7.07 18.40
N SER A 236 27.63 -7.33 18.27
CA SER A 236 26.66 -7.10 19.33
C SER A 236 26.71 -8.24 20.36
N ARG A 237 27.29 -7.97 21.53
CA ARG A 237 27.41 -8.90 22.66
C ARG A 237 26.07 -9.05 23.41
N GLN A 238 25.01 -9.47 22.71
CA GLN A 238 23.66 -9.58 23.26
C GLN A 238 23.51 -10.77 24.20
N THR A 239 23.25 -10.47 25.47
CA THR A 239 23.05 -11.43 26.56
C THR A 239 21.60 -11.94 26.61
N SER A 240 21.11 -12.53 25.51
CA SER A 240 19.81 -13.20 25.53
C SER A 240 19.89 -14.50 26.34
N ALA A 241 19.16 -14.58 27.46
CA ALA A 241 19.14 -15.78 28.31
C ALA A 241 18.52 -17.01 27.61
N SER A 242 17.72 -16.81 26.55
CA SER A 242 17.14 -17.91 25.77
C SER A 242 18.18 -18.67 24.96
N ARG A 243 18.07 -20.00 24.97
CA ARG A 243 18.83 -20.90 24.08
C ARG A 243 18.11 -21.13 22.74
N THR A 244 16.88 -20.65 22.58
CA THR A 244 16.06 -20.89 21.39
C THR A 244 16.36 -19.90 20.26
N PRO A 245 16.31 -20.29 18.97
CA PRO A 245 16.50 -19.35 17.87
C PRO A 245 15.41 -18.28 17.84
N LYS A 246 15.78 -17.06 17.46
CA LYS A 246 14.88 -15.91 17.38
C LYS A 246 14.92 -15.26 16.01
N ILE A 247 13.75 -15.11 15.39
CA ILE A 247 13.59 -14.44 14.11
C ILE A 247 13.40 -12.93 14.37
N MET A 248 14.43 -12.14 14.06
CA MET A 248 14.48 -10.69 14.31
C MET A 248 13.89 -9.91 13.13
N GLY A 249 12.58 -9.67 13.13
CA GLY A 249 11.95 -8.90 12.04
C GLY A 249 10.55 -8.34 12.34
N ARG A 250 10.21 -7.23 11.67
CA ARG A 250 8.87 -6.58 11.67
C ARG A 250 7.82 -7.38 10.87
N PHE A 251 7.85 -8.69 11.03
CA PHE A 251 6.90 -9.66 10.47
C PHE A 251 6.56 -10.78 11.47
N VAL A 252 7.14 -10.75 12.68
CA VAL A 252 6.73 -11.54 13.84
C VAL A 252 5.85 -10.66 14.73
N ARG A 253 4.59 -11.04 14.93
CA ARG A 253 3.63 -10.32 15.79
C ARG A 253 3.92 -10.55 17.27
N ALA A 254 4.21 -11.79 17.61
CA ALA A 254 4.52 -12.26 18.95
C ALA A 254 5.39 -13.51 18.86
N ALA A 255 6.08 -13.85 19.94
CA ALA A 255 6.76 -15.12 20.10
C ALA A 255 6.48 -15.72 21.48
N MET A 256 6.64 -17.03 21.62
CA MET A 256 6.61 -17.75 22.89
C MET A 256 7.83 -18.65 23.01
N GLU A 257 8.41 -18.72 24.20
CA GLU A 257 9.42 -19.72 24.54
C GLU A 257 8.73 -20.84 25.30
N CYS A 258 8.97 -22.09 24.90
CA CYS A 258 8.19 -23.23 25.36
C CYS A 258 9.07 -24.46 25.60
N THR A 259 8.65 -25.29 26.56
CA THR A 259 9.27 -26.58 26.88
C THR A 259 8.23 -27.70 26.73
N VAL A 260 8.54 -28.73 25.92
CA VAL A 260 7.71 -29.93 25.80
C VAL A 260 7.58 -30.62 27.16
N THR A 261 6.35 -30.94 27.55
CA THR A 261 6.03 -31.67 28.79
C THR A 261 5.51 -33.08 28.52
N GLN A 262 4.87 -33.31 27.36
CA GLN A 262 4.40 -34.64 26.93
C GLN A 262 4.47 -34.78 25.40
N GLU A 263 4.83 -35.95 24.91
CA GLU A 263 4.67 -36.36 23.51
C GLU A 263 3.58 -37.44 23.40
N LEU A 264 2.70 -37.35 22.41
CA LEU A 264 1.64 -38.35 22.15
C LEU A 264 1.62 -38.75 20.67
N SER A 265 2.03 -39.98 20.36
CA SER A 265 1.97 -40.54 19.01
C SER A 265 0.53 -40.87 18.59
N VAL A 266 0.09 -40.29 17.48
CA VAL A 266 -1.24 -40.41 16.87
C VAL A 266 -1.08 -40.69 15.38
N ALA A 267 -1.13 -41.97 15.01
CA ALA A 267 -0.89 -42.46 13.64
C ALA A 267 0.47 -42.00 13.07
N ASP A 268 0.49 -41.18 12.02
CA ASP A 268 1.71 -40.67 11.37
C ASP A 268 2.20 -39.34 11.96
N HIS A 269 1.60 -38.86 13.05
CA HIS A 269 1.96 -37.61 13.72
C HIS A 269 2.26 -37.80 15.22
N VAL A 270 3.09 -36.93 15.78
CA VAL A 270 3.26 -36.73 17.23
C VAL A 270 2.66 -35.39 17.62
N LEU A 271 1.83 -35.41 18.66
CA LEU A 271 1.33 -34.21 19.33
C LEU A 271 2.33 -33.83 20.41
N LEU A 272 2.88 -32.61 20.31
CA LEU A 272 3.76 -32.02 21.30
C LEU A 272 2.95 -31.09 22.21
N ILE A 273 2.73 -31.53 23.45
CA ILE A 273 2.13 -30.72 24.51
C ILE A 273 3.29 -30.01 25.22
N ALA A 274 3.23 -28.68 25.30
CA ALA A 274 4.31 -27.87 25.83
C ALA A 274 3.81 -26.77 26.76
N LYS A 275 4.54 -26.58 27.87
CA LYS A 275 4.39 -25.42 28.76
C LYS A 275 4.95 -24.18 28.05
N VAL A 276 4.27 -23.05 28.21
CA VAL A 276 4.80 -21.74 27.84
C VAL A 276 5.59 -21.17 29.01
N ASP A 277 6.86 -20.85 28.77
CA ASP A 277 7.81 -20.35 29.76
C ASP A 277 7.98 -18.83 29.69
N ALA A 278 7.92 -18.25 28.50
CA ALA A 278 7.93 -16.79 28.29
C ALA A 278 7.11 -16.38 27.05
N ILE A 279 6.66 -15.12 27.02
CA ILE A 279 5.91 -14.52 25.89
C ILE A 279 6.50 -13.16 25.54
N GLU A 280 6.70 -12.91 24.25
CA GLU A 280 7.18 -11.66 23.68
C GLU A 280 6.13 -11.05 22.73
N ASN A 281 5.81 -9.77 22.89
CA ASN A 281 4.85 -9.05 22.06
C ASN A 281 5.53 -7.87 21.35
N HIS A 282 5.58 -7.88 20.01
CA HIS A 282 6.30 -6.85 19.26
C HIS A 282 5.42 -5.65 18.86
N GLU A 283 4.21 -5.87 18.35
CA GLU A 283 3.28 -4.79 17.97
C GLU A 283 1.83 -5.15 18.29
N PRO A 284 1.20 -4.58 19.34
CA PRO A 284 -0.13 -5.01 19.79
C PRO A 284 -1.27 -4.71 18.79
N ARG A 285 -1.09 -3.69 17.93
CA ARG A 285 -2.11 -3.26 16.94
C ARG A 285 -2.18 -4.13 15.68
N GLN A 286 -1.19 -4.99 15.43
CA GLN A 286 -1.15 -5.80 14.20
C GLN A 286 -1.71 -7.21 14.42
N GLN A 287 -2.28 -7.79 13.36
CA GLN A 287 -2.93 -9.10 13.37
C GLN A 287 -1.98 -10.21 12.90
N SER A 288 -2.19 -11.43 13.39
CA SER A 288 -1.51 -12.63 12.89
C SER A 288 -2.13 -13.11 11.56
N ILE A 289 -1.33 -13.81 10.77
CA ILE A 289 -1.78 -14.43 9.52
C ILE A 289 -2.74 -15.61 9.79
N MET A 290 -3.66 -15.86 8.86
CA MET A 290 -4.57 -17.02 8.86
C MET A 290 -4.37 -17.84 7.59
N TYR A 291 -4.73 -19.13 7.62
CA TYR A 291 -4.73 -20.02 6.45
C TYR A 291 -6.13 -20.56 6.18
N VAL A 292 -6.63 -20.36 4.96
CA VAL A 292 -7.97 -20.77 4.50
C VAL A 292 -7.91 -21.11 3.01
N ASN A 293 -8.51 -22.21 2.57
CA ASN A 293 -8.63 -22.60 1.15
C ASN A 293 -7.31 -22.48 0.38
N GLY A 294 -6.26 -23.11 0.92
CA GLY A 294 -4.91 -23.10 0.35
C GLY A 294 -4.17 -21.75 0.38
N SER A 295 -4.80 -20.69 0.92
CA SER A 295 -4.36 -19.30 0.80
C SER A 295 -4.03 -18.71 2.17
N TYR A 296 -2.99 -17.87 2.26
CA TYR A 296 -2.82 -16.99 3.41
C TYR A 296 -3.79 -15.81 3.30
N VAL A 297 -4.46 -15.47 4.40
CA VAL A 297 -5.43 -14.37 4.48
C VAL A 297 -5.26 -13.52 5.73
N ARG A 298 -5.83 -12.31 5.70
CA ARG A 298 -6.09 -11.47 6.88
C ARG A 298 -7.45 -11.85 7.50
N ARG A 299 -7.75 -11.30 8.69
CA ARG A 299 -9.07 -11.43 9.35
C ARG A 299 -10.23 -10.90 8.49
N ASP A 300 -9.98 -9.93 7.63
CA ASP A 300 -10.94 -9.36 6.67
C ASP A 300 -11.17 -10.24 5.41
N GLY A 301 -10.50 -11.40 5.32
CA GLY A 301 -10.58 -12.30 4.17
C GLY A 301 -9.65 -11.96 3.00
N THR A 302 -8.97 -10.81 3.02
CA THR A 302 -8.03 -10.40 1.96
C THR A 302 -6.88 -11.39 1.84
N LYS A 303 -6.70 -11.97 0.66
CA LYS A 303 -5.56 -12.86 0.36
C LYS A 303 -4.24 -12.08 0.42
N ILE A 304 -3.25 -12.68 1.07
CA ILE A 304 -1.89 -12.15 1.15
C ILE A 304 -1.06 -12.76 0.02
N ILE A 305 -0.80 -11.97 -1.01
CA ILE A 305 0.02 -12.37 -2.15
C ILE A 305 1.48 -12.54 -1.67
N HIS A 306 2.04 -13.72 -1.92
CA HIS A 306 3.44 -14.07 -1.69
C HIS A 306 4.00 -14.77 -2.94
N HIS A 307 5.32 -14.80 -3.09
CA HIS A 307 5.96 -14.96 -4.41
C HIS A 307 5.82 -16.33 -5.10
N GLN A 308 5.24 -17.36 -4.48
CA GLN A 308 5.00 -18.64 -5.17
C GLN A 308 4.13 -18.50 -6.43
N GLY A 309 3.30 -17.45 -6.54
CA GLY A 309 2.54 -17.13 -7.75
C GLY A 309 3.27 -16.31 -8.81
N ALA A 310 4.49 -15.82 -8.55
CA ALA A 310 5.28 -15.07 -9.54
C ALA A 310 5.95 -16.03 -10.54
N ASP A 311 6.68 -17.04 -10.04
CA ASP A 311 7.48 -18.00 -10.82
C ASP A 311 6.72 -18.79 -11.90
N ALA A 312 5.39 -18.84 -11.85
CA ALA A 312 4.56 -19.45 -12.89
C ALA A 312 4.34 -18.54 -14.11
N LEU A 313 4.49 -17.21 -13.97
CA LEU A 313 4.55 -16.24 -15.07
C LEU A 313 5.99 -15.79 -15.33
N THR A 314 6.82 -15.57 -14.30
CA THR A 314 8.20 -15.08 -14.41
C THR A 314 9.24 -16.11 -14.88
N ARG A 315 8.79 -17.13 -15.62
CA ARG A 315 9.65 -18.04 -16.41
C ARG A 315 9.49 -17.84 -17.92
N SER A 316 8.68 -16.86 -18.35
CA SER A 316 8.59 -16.37 -19.72
C SER A 316 9.14 -14.94 -19.89
N THR A 317 9.82 -14.41 -18.87
CA THR A 317 9.98 -12.95 -18.68
C THR A 317 11.36 -12.44 -19.04
N GLU A 318 11.74 -12.64 -20.30
CA GLU A 318 12.66 -11.73 -20.99
C GLU A 318 11.89 -10.61 -21.72
N ASP A 319 10.55 -10.69 -21.84
CA ASP A 319 9.71 -9.72 -22.59
C ASP A 319 8.47 -9.20 -21.80
N THR A 320 8.39 -9.35 -20.48
CA THR A 320 7.37 -8.62 -19.69
C THR A 320 7.79 -7.18 -19.43
N TRP A 321 7.53 -6.35 -20.44
CA TRP A 321 7.37 -4.90 -20.31
C TRP A 321 6.58 -4.54 -19.05
N SER A 322 7.16 -3.67 -18.23
CA SER A 322 6.47 -2.97 -17.15
C SER A 322 6.01 -1.60 -17.64
N VAL A 323 4.82 -1.15 -17.24
CA VAL A 323 4.40 0.26 -17.43
C VAL A 323 5.33 1.25 -16.72
N TRP A 324 6.13 0.74 -15.79
CA TRP A 324 7.15 1.49 -15.06
C TRP A 324 8.49 1.60 -15.81
N ASP A 325 8.69 0.83 -16.88
CA ASP A 325 9.88 0.91 -17.76
C ASP A 325 9.75 2.01 -18.82
N SER A 326 8.54 2.52 -19.06
CA SER A 326 8.32 3.78 -19.80
C SER A 326 9.08 4.95 -19.17
N ASP A 327 9.18 6.08 -19.88
CA ASP A 327 9.82 7.30 -19.39
C ASP A 327 9.23 7.84 -18.07
N LEU A 328 9.85 8.90 -17.53
CA LEU A 328 9.51 9.42 -16.20
C LEU A 328 8.08 9.98 -16.10
N PHE A 329 7.51 10.40 -17.23
CA PHE A 329 6.08 10.71 -17.40
C PHE A 329 5.60 10.11 -18.73
N PRO A 330 4.51 9.32 -18.73
CA PRO A 330 3.98 8.70 -19.95
C PRO A 330 3.26 9.73 -20.82
N GLY A 331 3.53 9.71 -22.12
CA GLY A 331 2.82 10.50 -23.12
C GLY A 331 1.69 9.73 -23.80
N GLU A 332 1.12 10.34 -24.84
CA GLU A 332 0.06 9.75 -25.66
C GLU A 332 0.53 8.49 -26.42
N THR A 333 1.84 8.34 -26.69
CA THR A 333 2.45 7.15 -27.30
C THR A 333 2.39 5.97 -26.35
N GLU A 334 2.89 6.13 -25.13
CA GLU A 334 2.93 5.13 -24.06
C GLU A 334 1.50 4.74 -23.69
N ARG A 335 0.60 5.73 -23.65
CA ARG A 335 -0.84 5.52 -23.42
C ARG A 335 -1.49 4.60 -24.45
N ARG A 336 -1.20 4.79 -25.74
CA ARG A 336 -1.68 3.94 -26.84
C ARG A 336 -1.06 2.55 -26.81
N GLU A 337 0.22 2.47 -26.45
CA GLU A 337 0.94 1.21 -26.21
C GLU A 337 0.27 0.40 -25.08
N TYR A 338 -0.04 1.04 -23.94
CA TYR A 338 -0.70 0.39 -22.81
C TYR A 338 -2.13 -0.07 -23.14
N ALA A 339 -2.91 0.76 -23.85
CA ALA A 339 -4.23 0.38 -24.34
C ALA A 339 -4.16 -0.84 -25.28
N ARG A 340 -3.18 -0.89 -26.19
CA ARG A 340 -2.95 -2.07 -27.06
C ARG A 340 -2.54 -3.32 -26.27
N ARG A 341 -1.71 -3.19 -25.22
CA ARG A 341 -1.32 -4.33 -24.36
C ARG A 341 -2.50 -4.90 -23.59
N ILE A 342 -3.35 -4.05 -23.01
CA ILE A 342 -4.61 -4.47 -22.37
C ILE A 342 -5.52 -5.15 -23.41
N LYS A 343 -5.58 -4.65 -24.66
CA LYS A 343 -6.30 -5.29 -25.77
C LYS A 343 -5.77 -6.68 -26.11
N SER A 344 -4.45 -6.91 -26.05
CA SER A 344 -3.84 -8.22 -26.28
C SER A 344 -4.19 -9.21 -25.18
N MET A 345 -3.96 -8.84 -23.91
CA MET A 345 -4.32 -9.65 -22.74
C MET A 345 -5.80 -10.08 -22.73
N LEU A 346 -6.71 -9.20 -23.18
CA LEU A 346 -8.13 -9.47 -23.33
C LEU A 346 -8.47 -10.45 -24.47
N LYS A 347 -7.65 -10.53 -25.52
CA LYS A 347 -7.81 -11.50 -26.62
C LYS A 347 -7.23 -12.87 -26.26
N GLU A 348 -6.15 -12.88 -25.50
CA GLU A 348 -5.45 -14.09 -25.01
C GLU A 348 -6.29 -14.82 -23.95
N ASP A 349 -6.63 -14.17 -22.82
CA ASP A 349 -7.55 -14.76 -21.83
C ASP A 349 -9.02 -14.52 -22.22
N ARG A 350 -9.51 -15.36 -23.14
CA ARG A 350 -10.95 -15.39 -23.52
C ARG A 350 -11.92 -15.60 -22.34
N ALA A 351 -11.48 -16.01 -21.15
CA ALA A 351 -12.35 -16.04 -19.98
C ALA A 351 -12.61 -14.63 -19.40
N LEU A 352 -11.70 -13.66 -19.62
CA LEU A 352 -11.97 -12.24 -19.32
C LEU A 352 -13.16 -11.72 -20.14
N LEU A 353 -13.26 -12.07 -21.42
CA LEU A 353 -14.32 -11.55 -22.28
C LEU A 353 -15.74 -12.01 -21.88
N ARG A 354 -15.90 -13.02 -21.02
CA ARG A 354 -17.21 -13.63 -20.70
C ARG A 354 -18.07 -12.87 -19.68
N HIS A 355 -17.49 -12.05 -18.80
CA HIS A 355 -18.22 -11.46 -17.65
C HIS A 355 -17.73 -10.04 -17.29
N SER A 356 -18.18 -8.99 -18.00
CA SER A 356 -17.64 -7.62 -17.89
C SER A 356 -17.41 -7.13 -16.44
N GLY A 357 -18.46 -7.15 -15.60
CA GLY A 357 -18.40 -6.61 -14.23
C GLY A 357 -17.41 -7.32 -13.28
N ARG A 358 -17.19 -8.63 -13.46
CA ARG A 358 -16.14 -9.37 -12.70
C ARG A 358 -14.77 -9.18 -13.36
N THR A 359 -14.72 -9.13 -14.67
CA THR A 359 -13.52 -8.92 -15.46
C THR A 359 -12.87 -7.57 -15.20
N HIS A 360 -13.63 -6.47 -15.15
CA HIS A 360 -13.05 -5.15 -14.86
C HIS A 360 -12.30 -5.16 -13.52
N ARG A 361 -12.88 -5.75 -12.46
CA ARG A 361 -12.21 -5.88 -11.15
C ARG A 361 -11.01 -6.84 -11.18
N LYS A 362 -11.08 -7.97 -11.87
CA LYS A 362 -9.95 -8.90 -12.06
C LYS A 362 -8.79 -8.21 -12.81
N LEU A 363 -9.12 -7.49 -13.87
CA LEU A 363 -8.17 -6.86 -14.78
C LEU A 363 -7.51 -5.64 -14.15
N GLU A 364 -8.27 -4.70 -13.59
CA GLU A 364 -7.71 -3.59 -12.79
C GLU A 364 -6.86 -4.07 -11.61
N GLY A 365 -7.23 -5.20 -10.98
CA GLY A 365 -6.44 -5.82 -9.91
C GLY A 365 -5.19 -6.58 -10.38
N SER A 366 -5.06 -6.87 -11.68
CA SER A 366 -3.90 -7.53 -12.29
C SER A 366 -2.94 -6.56 -12.99
N LEU A 367 -3.44 -5.38 -13.38
CA LEU A 367 -2.67 -4.39 -14.11
C LEU A 367 -1.80 -3.55 -13.17
N PRO A 368 -0.59 -3.15 -13.59
CA PRO A 368 0.32 -2.36 -12.75
C PRO A 368 -0.19 -0.93 -12.45
N LEU A 369 -1.10 -0.42 -13.27
CA LEU A 369 -1.81 0.86 -13.10
C LEU A 369 -3.28 0.68 -13.49
N SER A 370 -4.20 1.39 -12.83
CA SER A 370 -5.60 1.42 -13.28
C SER A 370 -5.67 2.11 -14.65
N PRO A 371 -6.27 1.50 -15.69
CA PRO A 371 -6.41 2.11 -17.02
C PRO A 371 -7.11 3.47 -16.97
N SER A 372 -7.99 3.65 -15.98
CA SER A 372 -8.69 4.91 -15.75
C SER A 372 -7.74 6.08 -15.48
N ALA A 373 -6.61 5.88 -14.78
CA ALA A 373 -5.64 6.94 -14.52
C ALA A 373 -5.05 7.50 -15.84
N TRP A 374 -4.90 6.64 -16.84
CA TRP A 374 -4.39 6.94 -18.18
C TRP A 374 -5.51 7.29 -19.17
N GLY A 375 -6.72 7.59 -18.67
CA GLY A 375 -7.85 7.96 -19.51
C GLY A 375 -8.33 6.85 -20.45
N ILE A 376 -8.10 5.58 -20.11
CA ILE A 376 -8.55 4.42 -20.88
C ILE A 376 -9.91 3.96 -20.31
N ASN A 377 -10.95 4.06 -21.11
CA ASN A 377 -12.29 3.55 -20.82
C ASN A 377 -12.30 2.02 -20.96
N LEU A 378 -11.97 1.33 -19.86
CA LEU A 378 -11.81 -0.13 -19.84
C LEU A 378 -13.07 -0.87 -20.31
N THR A 379 -14.27 -0.40 -19.95
CA THR A 379 -15.54 -0.97 -20.44
C THR A 379 -15.59 -0.96 -21.95
N ARG A 380 -15.31 0.21 -22.57
CA ARG A 380 -15.35 0.36 -24.03
C ARG A 380 -14.32 -0.53 -24.73
N LEU A 381 -13.14 -0.68 -24.14
CA LEU A 381 -12.07 -1.55 -24.65
C LEU A 381 -12.45 -3.04 -24.57
N VAL A 382 -13.12 -3.46 -23.49
CA VAL A 382 -13.67 -4.82 -23.37
C VAL A 382 -14.78 -5.07 -24.39
N ASP A 383 -15.70 -4.12 -24.60
CA ASP A 383 -16.75 -4.21 -25.61
C ASP A 383 -16.19 -4.27 -27.04
N GLU A 384 -15.12 -3.53 -27.32
CA GLU A 384 -14.39 -3.60 -28.60
C GLU A 384 -13.75 -4.98 -28.81
N CYS A 385 -13.08 -5.53 -27.78
CA CYS A 385 -12.53 -6.89 -27.84
C CYS A 385 -13.61 -7.97 -27.99
N ARG A 386 -14.79 -7.78 -27.36
CA ARG A 386 -15.94 -8.68 -27.49
C ARG A 386 -16.51 -8.64 -28.90
N LYS A 387 -16.74 -7.45 -29.46
CA LYS A 387 -17.20 -7.27 -30.85
C LYS A 387 -16.22 -7.90 -31.86
N GLU A 388 -14.92 -7.68 -31.69
CA GLU A 388 -13.87 -8.33 -32.51
C GLU A 388 -13.81 -9.85 -32.34
N SER A 389 -14.32 -10.40 -31.23
CA SER A 389 -14.37 -11.83 -30.94
C SER A 389 -15.72 -12.48 -31.29
N GLY A 390 -16.65 -11.75 -31.91
CA GLY A 390 -18.01 -12.24 -32.22
C GLY A 390 -18.93 -12.39 -31.00
N LEU A 391 -18.59 -11.77 -29.87
CA LEU A 391 -19.39 -11.76 -28.64
C LEU A 391 -20.28 -10.51 -28.58
N PRO A 392 -21.50 -10.60 -28.01
CA PRO A 392 -22.38 -9.44 -27.86
C PRO A 392 -21.75 -8.37 -26.96
N VAL A 393 -22.00 -7.10 -27.25
CA VAL A 393 -21.61 -5.97 -26.41
C VAL A 393 -22.47 -5.93 -25.15
N GLU A 394 -21.88 -5.65 -23.98
CA GLU A 394 -22.60 -5.64 -22.69
C GLU A 394 -22.94 -4.23 -22.18
N SER A 395 -22.34 -3.18 -22.75
CA SER A 395 -22.65 -1.80 -22.39
C SER A 395 -23.94 -1.25 -23.04
N PRO A 396 -24.66 -0.32 -22.37
CA PRO A 396 -25.75 0.44 -22.97
C PRO A 396 -25.33 1.20 -24.24
N ALA A 397 -26.25 1.35 -25.20
CA ALA A 397 -26.00 1.96 -26.50
C ALA A 397 -25.37 3.37 -26.43
N HIS A 398 -25.75 4.20 -25.46
CA HIS A 398 -25.17 5.54 -25.27
C HIS A 398 -23.68 5.52 -24.91
N LEU A 399 -23.12 4.38 -24.47
CA LEU A 399 -21.68 4.22 -24.24
C LEU A 399 -20.92 3.80 -25.51
N HIS A 400 -21.59 3.43 -26.60
CA HIS A 400 -20.95 2.89 -27.81
C HIS A 400 -20.24 3.97 -28.63
N GLU A 401 -20.73 5.21 -28.56
CA GLU A 401 -20.14 6.39 -29.23
C GLU A 401 -18.91 6.94 -28.48
N ILE A 402 -18.75 6.61 -27.20
CA ILE A 402 -17.62 7.07 -26.38
C ILE A 402 -16.33 6.39 -26.87
N PRO A 403 -15.22 7.14 -27.09
CA PRO A 403 -13.94 6.55 -27.46
C PRO A 403 -13.32 5.72 -26.32
N VAL A 404 -12.47 4.77 -26.67
CA VAL A 404 -11.64 4.01 -25.72
C VAL A 404 -10.67 4.93 -24.96
N LEU A 405 -10.18 5.98 -25.61
CA LEU A 405 -9.29 6.98 -25.01
C LEU A 405 -10.08 8.28 -24.81
N SER A 406 -10.19 8.73 -23.55
CA SER A 406 -10.77 10.04 -23.21
C SER A 406 -9.86 11.18 -23.71
N ASP A 407 -10.42 12.26 -24.26
CA ASP A 407 -9.63 13.45 -24.64
C ASP A 407 -9.01 14.14 -23.43
N PHE A 408 -9.67 14.04 -22.26
CA PHE A 408 -9.23 14.66 -21.02
C PHE A 408 -9.12 13.61 -19.90
N TYR A 409 -7.95 13.55 -19.27
CA TYR A 409 -7.60 12.61 -18.20
C TYR A 409 -6.46 13.17 -17.34
N GLY A 410 -6.02 12.43 -16.31
CA GLY A 410 -4.94 12.88 -15.43
C GLY A 410 -5.33 14.14 -14.64
N ARG A 411 -4.41 15.11 -14.57
CA ARG A 411 -4.61 16.44 -13.94
C ARG A 411 -4.77 17.50 -15.04
N LEU A 412 -5.87 18.25 -15.02
CA LEU A 412 -6.21 19.19 -16.11
C LEU A 412 -5.41 20.49 -16.05
N THR A 413 -4.71 20.80 -17.14
CA THR A 413 -4.12 22.11 -17.39
C THR A 413 -5.22 23.17 -17.63
N PRO A 414 -4.95 24.47 -17.41
CA PRO A 414 -5.88 25.57 -17.75
C PRO A 414 -6.40 25.48 -19.19
N ALA A 415 -5.54 25.18 -20.17
CA ALA A 415 -5.92 25.00 -21.56
C ALA A 415 -6.79 23.74 -21.81
N ALA A 416 -6.69 22.70 -20.97
CA ALA A 416 -7.63 21.58 -20.99
C ALA A 416 -9.00 21.97 -20.40
N ARG A 417 -9.01 22.71 -19.28
CA ARG A 417 -10.25 23.22 -18.66
C ARG A 417 -11.04 24.13 -19.60
N SER A 418 -10.39 25.08 -20.29
CA SER A 418 -11.07 25.94 -21.27
C SER A 418 -11.75 25.10 -22.36
N ARG A 419 -11.04 24.14 -22.97
CA ARG A 419 -11.60 23.28 -24.01
C ARG A 419 -12.77 22.40 -23.53
N ILE A 420 -12.78 22.01 -22.24
CA ILE A 420 -13.92 21.35 -21.60
C ILE A 420 -15.12 22.31 -21.49
N ILE A 421 -14.89 23.51 -20.97
CA ILE A 421 -15.92 24.56 -20.83
C ILE A 421 -16.54 24.90 -22.20
N ASP A 422 -15.72 25.05 -23.23
CA ASP A 422 -16.17 25.36 -24.59
C ASP A 422 -16.98 24.20 -25.22
N ARG A 423 -16.66 22.95 -24.87
CA ARG A 423 -17.48 21.77 -25.24
C ARG A 423 -18.81 21.76 -24.50
N ALA A 424 -18.81 22.02 -23.19
CA ALA A 424 -20.03 22.07 -22.39
C ALA A 424 -21.00 23.15 -22.90
N LYS A 425 -20.48 24.36 -23.15
CA LYS A 425 -21.24 25.47 -23.75
C LYS A 425 -21.89 25.07 -25.07
N ARG A 426 -21.16 24.38 -25.97
CA ARG A 426 -21.72 23.89 -27.25
C ARG A 426 -22.76 22.78 -27.07
N LEU A 427 -22.54 21.81 -26.18
CA LEU A 427 -23.50 20.73 -25.92
C LEU A 427 -24.81 21.29 -25.34
N VAL A 428 -24.75 22.15 -24.33
CA VAL A 428 -25.94 22.74 -23.69
C VAL A 428 -26.67 23.69 -24.64
N LYS A 429 -25.96 24.46 -25.48
CA LYS A 429 -26.56 25.25 -26.57
C LYS A 429 -27.25 24.40 -27.65
N MET A 430 -26.86 23.14 -27.82
CA MET A 430 -27.46 22.20 -28.78
C MET A 430 -28.66 21.45 -28.17
N ASN A 431 -28.58 21.05 -26.90
CA ASN A 431 -29.71 20.50 -26.13
C ASN A 431 -29.52 20.80 -24.63
N PRO A 432 -30.39 21.61 -23.99
CA PRO A 432 -30.33 21.86 -22.54
C PRO A 432 -30.40 20.60 -21.68
N GLN A 433 -31.02 19.52 -22.15
CA GLN A 433 -31.15 18.24 -21.42
C GLN A 433 -29.80 17.58 -21.06
N PHE A 434 -28.68 18.02 -21.65
CA PHE A 434 -27.34 17.61 -21.19
C PHE A 434 -27.07 18.01 -19.72
N LEU A 435 -27.78 18.98 -19.16
CA LEU A 435 -27.70 19.36 -17.74
C LEU A 435 -28.41 18.37 -16.81
N ASP A 436 -29.49 17.74 -17.28
CA ASP A 436 -30.31 16.78 -16.52
C ASP A 436 -29.67 15.39 -16.44
N LEU A 437 -28.65 15.12 -17.26
CA LEU A 437 -27.89 13.88 -17.19
C LEU A 437 -27.17 13.74 -15.85
N ASN A 438 -27.06 12.49 -15.37
CA ASN A 438 -26.11 12.15 -14.32
C ASN A 438 -24.70 12.65 -14.72
N PHE A 439 -24.03 13.37 -13.82
CA PHE A 439 -22.77 14.07 -14.10
C PHE A 439 -21.69 13.15 -14.70
N LYS A 440 -21.69 11.85 -14.37
CA LYS A 440 -20.77 10.87 -14.98
C LYS A 440 -20.99 10.72 -16.49
N ALA A 441 -22.24 10.71 -16.94
CA ALA A 441 -22.59 10.66 -18.36
C ALA A 441 -22.27 12.00 -19.06
N LEU A 442 -22.54 13.13 -18.41
CA LEU A 442 -22.13 14.45 -18.92
C LEU A 442 -20.61 14.54 -19.13
N LEU A 443 -19.80 14.12 -18.14
CA LEU A 443 -18.34 14.03 -18.28
C LEU A 443 -17.93 13.14 -19.47
N GLN A 444 -18.62 12.02 -19.69
CA GLN A 444 -18.38 11.13 -20.82
C GLN A 444 -18.69 11.78 -22.18
N HIS A 445 -19.81 12.50 -22.32
CA HIS A 445 -20.12 13.27 -23.53
C HIS A 445 -19.15 14.43 -23.79
N LEU A 446 -18.54 15.00 -22.74
CA LEU A 446 -17.47 16.00 -22.87
C LEU A 446 -16.12 15.39 -23.31
N GLY A 447 -15.98 14.06 -23.32
CA GLY A 447 -14.72 13.35 -23.59
C GLY A 447 -13.80 13.27 -22.36
N ILE A 448 -14.34 13.46 -21.14
CA ILE A 448 -13.59 13.48 -19.89
C ILE A 448 -13.64 12.11 -19.22
N SER A 449 -12.49 11.61 -18.77
CA SER A 449 -12.43 10.36 -18.02
C SER A 449 -13.02 10.52 -16.62
N PRO A 450 -13.89 9.61 -16.11
CA PRO A 450 -14.45 9.68 -14.75
C PRO A 450 -13.42 9.61 -13.60
N SER A 451 -12.16 9.36 -13.94
CA SER A 451 -10.96 9.27 -13.09
C SER A 451 -10.09 10.53 -13.12
N CYS A 452 -10.47 11.53 -13.92
CA CYS A 452 -9.86 12.85 -14.02
C CYS A 452 -9.78 13.54 -12.64
N ARG A 453 -8.73 14.32 -12.43
CA ARG A 453 -8.38 14.95 -11.15
C ARG A 453 -8.51 16.47 -11.22
N ASP A 454 -8.74 17.07 -10.06
CA ASP A 454 -8.83 18.51 -9.83
C ASP A 454 -9.93 19.24 -10.63
N LEU A 455 -10.85 18.50 -11.27
CA LEU A 455 -12.07 19.02 -11.89
C LEU A 455 -13.21 18.96 -10.88
N LEU A 456 -13.88 20.08 -10.66
CA LEU A 456 -15.07 20.19 -9.82
C LEU A 456 -16.31 20.52 -10.67
N PRO A 457 -17.53 20.16 -10.23
CA PRO A 457 -18.78 20.61 -10.88
C PRO A 457 -18.81 22.11 -11.17
N SER A 458 -18.35 22.96 -10.24
CA SER A 458 -18.27 24.42 -10.40
C SER A 458 -17.37 24.88 -11.56
N ASP A 459 -16.30 24.14 -11.89
CA ASP A 459 -15.42 24.43 -13.06
C ASP A 459 -16.22 24.38 -14.39
N ILE A 460 -17.37 23.71 -14.42
CA ILE A 460 -18.26 23.60 -15.59
C ILE A 460 -19.52 24.46 -15.42
N ALA A 461 -20.16 24.40 -14.25
CA ALA A 461 -21.45 25.04 -13.99
C ALA A 461 -21.37 26.58 -13.97
N ALA A 462 -20.37 27.17 -13.30
CA ALA A 462 -20.25 28.63 -13.23
C ALA A 462 -19.98 29.28 -14.61
N PRO A 463 -19.11 28.73 -15.49
CA PRO A 463 -18.95 29.23 -16.86
C PRO A 463 -20.18 29.04 -17.79
N LEU A 464 -21.07 28.08 -17.51
CA LEU A 464 -22.35 27.93 -18.22
C LEU A 464 -23.36 28.99 -17.76
N ARG A 465 -23.46 29.19 -16.45
CA ARG A 465 -24.30 30.22 -15.81
C ARG A 465 -23.90 31.63 -16.26
N ALA A 466 -22.60 31.90 -16.40
CA ALA A 466 -22.08 33.17 -16.93
C ALA A 466 -22.45 33.44 -18.41
N GLU A 467 -22.84 32.42 -19.18
CA GLU A 467 -23.40 32.58 -20.54
C GLU A 467 -24.94 32.47 -20.58
N GLY A 468 -25.62 32.42 -19.43
CA GLY A 468 -27.08 32.24 -19.35
C GLY A 468 -27.56 30.85 -19.78
N LEU A 469 -26.67 29.86 -19.87
CA LEU A 469 -26.96 28.48 -20.30
C LEU A 469 -27.41 27.57 -19.16
N MET A 470 -27.36 28.05 -17.93
CA MET A 470 -27.71 27.34 -16.71
C MET A 470 -28.30 28.34 -15.72
N GLY A 471 -29.31 27.93 -14.96
CA GLY A 471 -29.95 28.78 -13.95
C GLY A 471 -29.00 29.25 -12.85
N GLU A 472 -29.44 30.25 -12.09
CA GLU A 472 -28.69 30.81 -10.96
C GLU A 472 -28.26 29.72 -9.95
N PHE A 473 -27.19 29.99 -9.21
CA PHE A 473 -26.77 29.07 -8.15
C PHE A 473 -27.71 29.23 -6.96
N LEU A 474 -28.53 28.21 -6.73
CA LEU A 474 -29.38 28.11 -5.55
C LEU A 474 -28.65 27.23 -4.51
N PRO A 475 -28.18 27.78 -3.38
CA PRO A 475 -27.64 26.97 -2.29
C PRO A 475 -28.69 25.99 -1.77
N ARG A 476 -28.25 24.79 -1.35
CA ARG A 476 -29.15 23.75 -0.85
C ARG A 476 -29.10 23.67 0.67
N GLU A 477 -30.18 24.07 1.32
CA GLU A 477 -30.39 23.88 2.75
C GLU A 477 -30.90 22.45 3.05
N GLY A 478 -30.53 21.89 4.20
CA GLY A 478 -31.00 20.58 4.67
C GLY A 478 -30.21 19.36 4.18
N ALA A 479 -30.76 18.18 4.47
CA ALA A 479 -30.20 16.87 4.10
C ALA A 479 -31.00 16.23 2.96
N SER A 480 -30.42 15.26 2.23
CA SER A 480 -31.14 14.50 1.20
C SER A 480 -32.20 13.58 1.81
N SER A 481 -33.45 14.06 1.89
CA SER A 481 -34.58 13.33 2.49
C SER A 481 -35.26 12.31 1.57
N GLY A 482 -34.54 11.75 0.58
CA GLY A 482 -35.10 10.79 -0.38
C GLY A 482 -34.03 10.08 -1.22
N GLU A 483 -34.44 9.02 -1.93
CA GLU A 483 -33.61 8.23 -2.85
C GLU A 483 -33.45 8.96 -4.20
N GLN A 484 -32.80 10.13 -4.17
CA GLN A 484 -32.55 10.92 -5.38
C GLN A 484 -31.39 10.29 -6.19
N THR A 485 -31.73 9.50 -7.22
CA THR A 485 -30.76 8.79 -8.09
C THR A 485 -29.92 9.72 -8.98
N ASP A 486 -30.45 10.92 -9.23
CA ASP A 486 -30.03 11.74 -10.34
C ASP A 486 -29.02 12.80 -9.88
N HIS A 487 -27.77 12.35 -9.72
CA HIS A 487 -26.63 13.21 -9.43
C HIS A 487 -26.27 14.11 -10.64
N THR A 488 -27.11 15.13 -10.92
CA THR A 488 -26.91 16.10 -12.01
C THR A 488 -25.73 17.04 -11.75
N LEU A 489 -25.36 17.86 -12.75
CA LEU A 489 -24.33 18.88 -12.61
C LEU A 489 -24.65 19.86 -11.46
N GLN A 490 -25.88 20.38 -11.41
CA GLN A 490 -26.32 21.35 -10.38
C GLN A 490 -26.33 20.73 -8.99
N TYR A 491 -26.82 19.49 -8.86
CA TYR A 491 -26.85 18.77 -7.59
C TYR A 491 -25.43 18.60 -7.01
N LEU A 492 -24.46 18.21 -7.84
CA LEU A 492 -23.08 18.05 -7.37
C LEU A 492 -22.38 19.39 -7.11
N GLU A 493 -22.71 20.47 -7.82
CA GLU A 493 -22.24 21.83 -7.48
C GLU A 493 -22.73 22.26 -6.07
N GLN A 494 -23.99 21.97 -5.72
CA GLN A 494 -24.51 22.21 -4.38
C GLN A 494 -23.77 21.39 -3.31
N VAL A 495 -23.52 20.10 -3.56
CA VAL A 495 -22.75 19.24 -2.62
C VAL A 495 -21.29 19.70 -2.51
N GLU A 496 -20.68 20.16 -3.60
CA GLU A 496 -19.31 20.68 -3.64
C GLU A 496 -19.12 21.87 -2.68
N HIS A 497 -20.00 22.89 -2.78
CA HIS A 497 -19.96 24.06 -1.90
C HIS A 497 -20.06 23.66 -0.41
N ARG A 498 -21.02 22.79 -0.08
CA ARG A 498 -21.23 22.30 1.30
C ARG A 498 -20.05 21.47 1.81
N LEU A 499 -19.37 20.73 0.93
CA LEU A 499 -18.12 20.03 1.27
C LEU A 499 -16.97 20.98 1.55
N ILE A 500 -16.83 22.07 0.78
CA ILE A 500 -15.80 23.11 1.01
C ILE A 500 -16.05 23.80 2.36
N GLU A 501 -17.28 24.22 2.64
CA GLU A 501 -17.69 24.83 3.91
C GLU A 501 -17.43 23.91 5.11
N ALA A 502 -17.85 22.63 5.03
CA ALA A 502 -17.61 21.66 6.09
C ALA A 502 -16.11 21.38 6.33
N CYS A 503 -15.32 21.31 5.25
CA CYS A 503 -13.86 21.14 5.36
C CYS A 503 -13.18 22.37 5.98
N ALA A 504 -13.66 23.58 5.69
CA ALA A 504 -13.16 24.82 6.27
C ALA A 504 -13.50 24.88 7.77
N ALA A 505 -14.74 24.56 8.16
CA ALA A 505 -15.20 24.54 9.55
C ALA A 505 -14.48 23.48 10.41
N MET A 506 -14.10 22.34 9.85
CA MET A 506 -13.30 21.31 10.54
C MET A 506 -11.81 21.66 10.65
N GLY A 507 -11.30 22.50 9.74
CA GLY A 507 -9.87 22.78 9.59
C GLY A 507 -9.07 21.62 8.95
N HIS A 508 -7.86 21.93 8.46
CA HIS A 508 -7.05 21.02 7.63
C HIS A 508 -6.71 19.68 8.29
N GLU A 509 -6.28 19.67 9.56
CA GLU A 509 -5.81 18.44 10.21
C GLU A 509 -6.94 17.41 10.42
N GLN A 510 -8.13 17.87 10.82
CA GLN A 510 -9.31 17.01 10.93
C GLN A 510 -9.78 16.55 9.55
N THR A 511 -9.80 17.46 8.57
CA THR A 511 -10.22 17.18 7.20
C THR A 511 -9.29 16.17 6.49
N ALA A 512 -7.97 16.27 6.70
CA ALA A 512 -6.99 15.35 6.15
C ALA A 512 -7.03 13.95 6.81
N SER A 513 -7.34 13.88 8.11
CA SER A 513 -7.38 12.63 8.87
C SER A 513 -8.69 11.83 8.73
N ARG A 514 -9.80 12.46 8.33
CA ARG A 514 -11.08 11.78 8.05
C ARG A 514 -11.12 11.15 6.66
N LEU A 515 -12.05 10.20 6.47
CA LEU A 515 -12.43 9.68 5.16
C LEU A 515 -13.42 10.63 4.49
N LEU A 516 -13.33 10.82 3.18
CA LEU A 516 -14.22 11.73 2.43
C LEU A 516 -15.69 11.28 2.54
N GLU A 517 -15.93 9.98 2.57
CA GLU A 517 -17.21 9.33 2.82
C GLU A 517 -17.85 9.76 4.16
N GLN A 518 -17.03 9.99 5.19
CA GLN A 518 -17.50 10.49 6.49
C GLN A 518 -17.85 11.98 6.44
N ILE A 519 -17.11 12.78 5.66
CA ILE A 519 -17.39 14.21 5.47
C ILE A 519 -18.70 14.40 4.70
N VAL A 520 -18.90 13.63 3.61
CA VAL A 520 -20.17 13.57 2.86
C VAL A 520 -21.33 13.16 3.77
N THR A 521 -21.15 12.13 4.60
CA THR A 521 -22.17 11.75 5.59
C THR A 521 -22.47 12.89 6.58
N SER A 522 -21.46 13.65 7.01
CA SER A 522 -21.63 14.72 8.01
C SER A 522 -22.37 15.97 7.51
N ILE A 523 -22.48 16.17 6.19
CA ILE A 523 -23.34 17.21 5.59
C ILE A 523 -24.76 16.71 5.27
N GLY A 524 -25.10 15.46 5.62
CA GLY A 524 -26.41 14.88 5.36
C GLY A 524 -26.60 14.37 3.92
N GLU A 525 -25.51 13.98 3.26
CA GLU A 525 -25.52 13.40 1.91
C GLU A 525 -25.09 11.92 1.95
N GLN A 526 -25.53 11.14 0.96
CA GLN A 526 -25.27 9.70 0.91
C GLN A 526 -23.81 9.36 0.57
N GLN A 527 -23.23 8.33 1.23
CA GLN A 527 -21.83 7.92 1.03
C GLN A 527 -21.39 7.68 -0.44
N PRO A 528 -22.22 7.13 -1.36
CA PRO A 528 -21.84 6.95 -2.76
C PRO A 528 -21.42 8.24 -3.47
N ILE A 529 -21.93 9.41 -3.05
CA ILE A 529 -21.61 10.71 -3.65
C ILE A 529 -20.12 11.06 -3.48
N ALA A 530 -19.47 10.55 -2.44
CA ALA A 530 -18.03 10.71 -2.22
C ALA A 530 -17.18 10.21 -3.41
N VAL A 531 -17.69 9.27 -4.23
CA VAL A 531 -16.99 8.73 -5.40
C VAL A 531 -16.70 9.83 -6.44
N TYR A 532 -17.63 10.75 -6.68
CA TYR A 532 -17.44 11.86 -7.62
C TYR A 532 -16.32 12.81 -7.15
N PHE A 533 -16.25 13.10 -5.86
CA PHE A 533 -15.28 14.02 -5.28
C PHE A 533 -13.92 13.39 -4.95
N LYS A 534 -13.82 12.06 -4.91
CA LYS A 534 -12.60 11.33 -4.48
C LYS A 534 -11.35 11.64 -5.30
N LYS A 535 -11.51 12.03 -6.57
CA LYS A 535 -10.41 12.43 -7.46
C LYS A 535 -10.07 13.92 -7.40
N SER A 536 -10.97 14.74 -6.87
CA SER A 536 -10.80 16.20 -6.72
C SER A 536 -10.72 16.63 -5.25
N ARG A 537 -10.50 15.68 -4.33
CA ARG A 537 -10.25 15.89 -2.89
C ARG A 537 -9.14 16.91 -2.64
N ALA A 538 -8.10 16.94 -3.49
CA ALA A 538 -7.04 17.93 -3.47
C ALA A 538 -7.57 19.36 -3.64
N ARG A 539 -8.43 19.57 -4.65
CA ARG A 539 -9.03 20.86 -5.01
C ARG A 539 -10.02 21.34 -3.95
N LEU A 540 -10.85 20.45 -3.41
CA LEU A 540 -11.74 20.75 -2.28
C LEU A 540 -10.94 21.25 -1.07
N TYR A 541 -9.83 20.61 -0.73
CA TYR A 541 -9.03 20.98 0.46
C TYR A 541 -8.22 22.27 0.23
N ALA A 542 -7.76 22.51 -1.00
CA ALA A 542 -7.18 23.80 -1.37
C ALA A 542 -8.19 24.96 -1.28
N ALA A 543 -9.43 24.74 -1.72
CA ALA A 543 -10.52 25.72 -1.63
C ALA A 543 -10.98 25.96 -0.17
N ALA A 544 -10.98 24.92 0.66
CA ALA A 544 -11.40 25.00 2.06
C ALA A 544 -10.37 25.63 3.01
N ALA A 545 -9.08 25.67 2.63
CA ALA A 545 -8.00 26.19 3.47
C ALA A 545 -7.02 27.10 2.69
N PRO A 546 -7.49 28.18 2.04
CA PRO A 546 -6.67 28.97 1.12
C PRO A 546 -5.44 29.61 1.78
N SER A 547 -5.49 29.90 3.08
CA SER A 547 -4.36 30.43 3.86
C SER A 547 -3.20 29.42 4.06
N LEU A 548 -3.45 28.11 3.95
CA LEU A 548 -2.39 27.09 3.96
C LEU A 548 -1.74 26.89 2.59
N TYR A 549 -2.41 27.34 1.53
CA TYR A 549 -2.01 27.18 0.14
C TYR A 549 -1.64 28.51 -0.54
N SER A 550 -1.50 29.58 0.25
CA SER A 550 -1.06 30.91 -0.16
C SER A 550 0.39 30.94 -0.65
N SER A 551 0.73 31.95 -1.45
CA SER A 551 2.09 32.16 -2.03
C SER A 551 3.22 32.30 -0.99
N SER A 552 2.89 32.66 0.25
CA SER A 552 3.85 32.63 1.38
C SER A 552 4.27 31.21 1.76
N ASN A 553 3.33 30.26 1.71
CA ASN A 553 3.54 28.86 2.07
C ASN A 553 3.96 28.01 0.87
N ILE A 554 3.40 28.30 -0.31
CA ILE A 554 3.53 27.53 -1.56
C ILE A 554 4.27 28.38 -2.61
N ASP A 555 5.38 27.87 -3.14
CA ASP A 555 6.22 28.57 -4.13
C ASP A 555 6.18 27.94 -5.55
N ILE A 556 5.41 26.86 -5.75
CA ILE A 556 5.09 26.26 -7.07
C ILE A 556 3.58 25.94 -7.13
N ALA A 557 2.88 26.52 -8.11
CA ALA A 557 1.43 26.36 -8.29
C ALA A 557 1.00 26.56 -9.76
N GLY A 558 -0.16 26.01 -10.15
CA GLY A 558 -0.70 26.19 -11.50
C GLY A 558 -0.22 25.16 -12.51
N GLU A 559 0.12 25.60 -13.72
CA GLU A 559 0.73 24.75 -14.76
C GLU A 559 2.25 24.84 -14.66
N VAL A 560 2.87 23.71 -14.33
CA VAL A 560 4.26 23.61 -13.85
C VAL A 560 5.23 23.60 -15.04
N SER A 561 6.21 24.49 -15.03
CA SER A 561 7.26 24.54 -16.06
C SER A 561 8.16 23.28 -16.01
N PRO A 562 8.92 22.96 -17.09
CA PRO A 562 9.92 21.89 -17.05
C PRO A 562 10.95 22.03 -15.91
N GLU A 563 11.30 23.26 -15.54
CA GLU A 563 12.24 23.63 -14.47
C GLU A 563 11.60 23.35 -13.11
N GLU A 564 10.38 23.85 -12.90
CA GLU A 564 9.59 23.59 -11.69
C GLU A 564 9.32 22.10 -11.51
N ALA A 565 9.02 21.35 -12.58
CA ALA A 565 8.83 19.91 -12.55
C ALA A 565 10.07 19.20 -12.00
N ARG A 566 11.29 19.64 -12.40
CA ARG A 566 12.54 19.11 -11.84
C ARG A 566 12.70 19.47 -10.35
N VAL A 567 12.29 20.66 -9.93
CA VAL A 567 12.24 21.04 -8.50
C VAL A 567 11.25 20.16 -7.72
N VAL A 568 10.02 19.95 -8.23
CA VAL A 568 9.02 19.07 -7.61
C VAL A 568 9.57 17.65 -7.43
N MET A 569 10.22 17.08 -8.45
CA MET A 569 10.88 15.76 -8.34
C MET A 569 11.97 15.72 -7.27
N SER A 570 12.90 16.69 -7.30
CA SER A 570 14.02 16.80 -6.35
C SER A 570 13.51 16.90 -4.91
N ARG A 571 12.50 17.75 -4.68
CA ARG A 571 11.88 17.96 -3.38
C ARG A 571 11.11 16.74 -2.88
N LEU A 572 10.29 16.10 -3.72
CA LEU A 572 9.55 14.88 -3.35
C LEU A 572 10.51 13.74 -2.97
N VAL A 573 11.54 13.49 -3.78
CA VAL A 573 12.55 12.43 -3.52
C VAL A 573 13.34 12.73 -2.26
N HIS A 574 13.72 13.99 -2.02
CA HIS A 574 14.37 14.40 -0.78
C HIS A 574 13.46 14.22 0.45
N LYS A 575 12.17 14.60 0.34
CA LYS A 575 11.17 14.46 1.42
C LYS A 575 10.88 13.01 1.77
N LEU A 576 10.92 12.11 0.79
CA LEU A 576 10.77 10.67 1.00
C LEU A 576 11.95 10.05 1.77
N GLN A 577 13.10 10.72 1.87
CA GLN A 577 14.31 10.24 2.55
C GLN A 577 14.66 8.78 2.19
N VAL A 578 14.88 8.53 0.90
CA VAL A 578 15.08 7.17 0.33
C VAL A 578 16.20 6.36 0.99
N ASP A 579 17.22 7.01 1.54
CA ASP A 579 18.32 6.39 2.30
C ASP A 579 17.88 5.84 3.67
N SER A 580 16.80 6.38 4.24
CA SER A 580 16.23 5.97 5.52
C SER A 580 14.94 5.19 5.29
N PHE A 581 15.05 3.87 5.13
CA PHE A 581 13.91 2.96 4.95
C PHE A 581 12.77 3.19 5.98
N ALA A 582 13.11 3.55 7.21
CA ALA A 582 12.14 3.84 8.27
C ALA A 582 11.47 5.23 8.17
N THR A 583 12.07 6.23 7.50
CA THR A 583 11.36 7.46 7.11
C THR A 583 10.62 7.27 5.81
N PHE A 584 11.21 6.62 4.80
CA PHE A 584 10.56 6.29 3.54
C PHE A 584 9.22 5.56 3.76
N GLN A 585 9.20 4.51 4.58
CA GLN A 585 7.97 3.78 4.94
C GLN A 585 6.89 4.60 5.68
N ARG A 586 7.23 5.81 6.16
CA ARG A 586 6.27 6.77 6.74
C ARG A 586 5.85 7.81 5.69
N ALA A 587 6.80 8.38 4.97
CA ALA A 587 6.57 9.42 3.98
C ALA A 587 5.78 8.91 2.74
N ILE A 588 6.06 7.69 2.26
CA ILE A 588 5.35 7.07 1.12
C ILE A 588 3.91 6.62 1.47
N LYS A 589 3.49 6.78 2.73
CA LYS A 589 2.11 6.53 3.20
C LYS A 589 1.31 7.81 3.41
N LEU A 590 1.91 8.99 3.21
CA LEU A 590 1.19 10.25 3.22
C LEU A 590 0.37 10.36 1.94
N GLU A 591 -0.81 10.96 2.02
CA GLU A 591 -1.58 11.35 0.84
C GLU A 591 -0.72 12.29 -0.05
N PRO A 592 -0.69 12.11 -1.39
CA PRO A 592 0.14 12.93 -2.28
C PRO A 592 -0.03 14.44 -2.08
N ASN A 593 -1.26 14.89 -1.79
CA ASN A 593 -1.60 16.28 -1.54
C ASN A 593 -0.89 16.87 -0.31
N GLU A 594 -0.75 16.07 0.75
CA GLU A 594 -0.05 16.45 1.98
C GLU A 594 1.47 16.37 1.76
N LEU A 595 1.95 15.39 0.99
CA LEU A 595 3.37 15.31 0.62
C LEU A 595 3.82 16.53 -0.21
N LEU A 596 3.00 16.99 -1.17
CA LEU A 596 3.21 18.22 -1.95
C LEU A 596 3.21 19.48 -1.06
N ARG A 597 2.19 19.63 -0.21
CA ARG A 597 2.10 20.76 0.76
C ARG A 597 3.35 20.80 1.66
N LEU A 598 3.80 19.65 2.14
CA LEU A 598 5.01 19.49 2.96
C LEU A 598 6.33 19.70 2.20
N VAL A 599 6.29 20.03 0.91
CA VAL A 599 7.41 20.51 0.08
C VAL A 599 7.12 21.84 -0.64
N ARG A 600 6.14 22.62 -0.16
CA ARG A 600 5.73 23.94 -0.69
C ARG A 600 5.14 23.93 -2.11
N VAL A 601 4.61 22.79 -2.56
CA VAL A 601 3.98 22.65 -3.88
C VAL A 601 2.46 22.58 -3.75
N HIS A 602 1.73 23.27 -4.61
CA HIS A 602 0.26 23.26 -4.59
C HIS A 602 -0.29 21.85 -4.91
N PRO A 603 -1.30 21.33 -4.18
CA PRO A 603 -1.79 19.96 -4.40
C PRO A 603 -2.59 19.77 -5.70
N CYS A 604 -2.87 20.86 -6.44
CA CYS A 604 -3.57 20.89 -7.73
C CYS A 604 -2.69 21.46 -8.85
N ILE A 605 -1.38 21.17 -8.85
CA ILE A 605 -0.52 21.44 -10.01
C ILE A 605 -0.96 20.62 -11.24
N SER A 606 -0.68 21.15 -12.43
CA SER A 606 -0.86 20.50 -13.73
C SER A 606 0.46 20.53 -14.52
N GLY A 607 0.57 19.76 -15.61
CA GLY A 607 1.84 19.54 -16.32
C GLY A 607 2.77 18.48 -15.69
N PHE A 608 2.41 17.97 -14.50
CA PHE A 608 3.21 17.00 -13.75
C PHE A 608 2.33 15.91 -13.10
N ASP A 609 2.50 14.65 -13.49
CA ASP A 609 1.76 13.53 -12.88
C ASP A 609 2.46 13.04 -11.60
N VAL A 610 2.09 13.68 -10.49
CA VAL A 610 2.56 13.36 -9.13
C VAL A 610 2.29 11.89 -8.79
N GLU A 611 1.15 11.34 -9.21
CA GLU A 611 0.72 10.01 -8.81
C GLU A 611 1.31 8.89 -9.66
N PHE A 612 1.63 9.14 -10.94
CA PHE A 612 2.54 8.27 -11.69
C PHE A 612 3.95 8.29 -11.07
N PHE A 613 4.49 9.48 -10.77
CA PHE A 613 5.84 9.62 -10.20
C PHE A 613 5.99 8.91 -8.84
N LEU A 614 5.08 9.17 -7.90
CA LEU A 614 5.06 8.49 -6.59
C LEU A 614 4.71 7.00 -6.73
N GLY A 615 3.85 6.64 -7.68
CA GLY A 615 3.54 5.24 -8.02
C GLY A 615 4.77 4.48 -8.51
N LYS A 616 5.60 5.10 -9.35
CA LYS A 616 6.84 4.53 -9.89
C LYS A 616 7.89 4.35 -8.81
N ILE A 617 8.04 5.34 -7.91
CA ILE A 617 8.90 5.22 -6.72
C ILE A 617 8.40 4.10 -5.77
N TYR A 618 7.08 3.98 -5.57
CA TYR A 618 6.51 2.89 -4.78
C TYR A 618 6.70 1.52 -5.46
N HIS A 619 6.55 1.43 -6.78
CA HIS A 619 6.84 0.21 -7.54
C HIS A 619 8.30 -0.23 -7.33
N LEU A 620 9.26 0.66 -7.57
CA LEU A 620 10.70 0.43 -7.32
C LEU A 620 10.95 -0.05 -5.88
N TYR A 621 10.28 0.54 -4.88
CA TYR A 621 10.36 0.09 -3.49
C TYR A 621 9.80 -1.34 -3.26
N THR A 622 8.75 -1.74 -3.99
CA THR A 622 8.14 -3.08 -3.84
C THR A 622 8.84 -4.21 -4.61
N THR A 623 9.62 -3.87 -5.64
CA THR A 623 10.38 -4.80 -6.49
C THR A 623 11.87 -4.87 -6.13
N THR A 624 12.48 -3.79 -5.63
CA THR A 624 13.89 -3.80 -5.22
C THR A 624 14.09 -4.64 -3.96
N GLY A 625 14.84 -5.74 -4.06
CA GLY A 625 15.03 -6.70 -2.97
C GLY A 625 15.84 -6.20 -1.78
N ARG A 626 16.68 -5.16 -1.95
CA ARG A 626 17.46 -4.54 -0.86
C ARG A 626 17.17 -3.06 -0.73
N SER A 627 16.96 -2.57 0.50
CA SER A 627 16.73 -1.14 0.76
C SER A 627 17.89 -0.24 0.32
N SER A 628 19.12 -0.75 0.31
CA SER A 628 20.32 -0.05 -0.17
C SER A 628 20.34 0.19 -1.68
N GLU A 629 19.67 -0.66 -2.46
CA GLU A 629 19.61 -0.55 -3.93
C GLU A 629 18.50 0.43 -4.38
N LEU A 630 17.56 0.77 -3.50
CA LEU A 630 16.42 1.63 -3.82
C LEU A 630 16.84 3.04 -4.22
N ASN A 631 17.76 3.67 -3.49
CA ASN A 631 18.25 5.00 -3.87
C ASN A 631 18.92 4.95 -5.25
N PHE A 632 19.80 3.96 -5.51
CA PHE A 632 20.42 3.78 -6.82
C PHE A 632 19.40 3.63 -7.96
N ARG A 633 18.36 2.79 -7.77
CA ARG A 633 17.26 2.63 -8.75
C ARG A 633 16.50 3.94 -8.99
N ILE A 634 16.31 4.76 -7.95
CA ILE A 634 15.67 6.07 -8.06
C ILE A 634 16.59 7.08 -8.75
N GLN A 635 17.91 7.08 -8.51
CA GLN A 635 18.85 7.96 -9.23
C GLN A 635 18.91 7.60 -10.73
N GLU A 636 18.99 6.32 -11.09
CA GLU A 636 18.96 5.89 -12.50
C GLU A 636 17.62 6.24 -13.18
N MET A 637 16.50 6.18 -12.47
CA MET A 637 15.19 6.66 -12.96
C MET A 637 15.16 8.18 -13.22
N LEU A 638 15.84 8.97 -12.39
CA LEU A 638 15.89 10.44 -12.49
C LEU A 638 16.91 10.93 -13.53
N LYS A 639 17.95 10.13 -13.81
CA LYS A 639 19.10 10.40 -14.68
C LYS A 639 18.80 11.13 -16.00
N PRO A 640 17.71 10.86 -16.76
CA PRO A 640 17.38 11.62 -17.97
C PRO A 640 17.12 13.11 -17.73
N GLY A 641 16.64 13.49 -16.54
CA GLY A 641 16.33 14.88 -16.17
C GLY A 641 17.40 15.60 -15.35
N PHE A 642 18.47 14.93 -14.93
CA PHE A 642 19.47 15.48 -14.00
C PHE A 642 20.90 15.05 -14.35
N ALA A 643 21.71 15.97 -14.87
CA ALA A 643 23.12 15.72 -15.15
C ALA A 643 23.95 15.61 -13.86
N SER A 644 24.79 14.58 -13.76
CA SER A 644 25.72 14.35 -12.64
C SER A 644 27.11 14.97 -12.85
N LEU A 645 27.45 15.35 -14.07
CA LEU A 645 28.67 16.06 -14.45
C LEU A 645 28.28 17.22 -15.38
N VAL A 646 28.90 18.40 -15.20
CA VAL A 646 28.68 19.58 -16.05
C VAL A 646 29.99 20.33 -16.26
N THR A 647 30.20 20.89 -17.46
CA THR A 647 31.34 21.77 -17.76
C THR A 647 31.10 23.19 -17.28
N TRP A 648 32.15 24.00 -17.12
CA TRP A 648 32.02 25.41 -16.75
C TRP A 648 31.05 26.19 -17.67
N SER A 649 31.23 26.07 -19.00
CA SER A 649 30.39 26.77 -19.97
C SER A 649 28.91 26.34 -19.92
N SER A 650 28.63 25.05 -19.77
CA SER A 650 27.23 24.58 -19.65
C SER A 650 26.62 24.97 -18.30
N LEU A 651 27.42 25.14 -17.23
CA LEU A 651 26.93 25.69 -15.98
C LEU A 651 26.57 27.17 -16.13
N GLU A 652 27.42 28.00 -16.74
CA GLU A 652 27.13 29.42 -17.00
C GLU A 652 25.87 29.59 -17.85
N GLU A 653 25.74 28.83 -18.95
CA GLU A 653 24.56 28.84 -19.80
C GLU A 653 23.28 28.44 -19.05
N ARG A 654 23.34 27.39 -18.23
CA ARG A 654 22.21 26.94 -17.40
C ARG A 654 21.83 27.95 -16.32
N VAL A 655 22.81 28.57 -15.65
CA VAL A 655 22.55 29.63 -14.65
C VAL A 655 21.90 30.83 -15.33
N LYS A 656 22.43 31.27 -16.46
CA LYS A 656 21.87 32.38 -17.23
C LYS A 656 20.43 32.11 -17.66
N SER A 657 20.18 30.95 -18.27
CA SER A 657 18.83 30.54 -18.68
C SER A 657 17.86 30.48 -17.50
N PHE A 658 18.27 29.88 -16.37
CA PHE A 658 17.47 29.84 -15.14
C PHE A 658 17.16 31.24 -14.58
N VAL A 659 18.16 32.12 -14.49
CA VAL A 659 18.01 33.48 -13.94
C VAL A 659 17.15 34.36 -14.85
N HIS A 660 17.29 34.28 -16.17
CA HIS A 660 16.41 34.99 -17.11
C HIS A 660 14.96 34.49 -17.08
N ASN A 661 14.74 33.17 -16.99
CA ASN A 661 13.40 32.59 -17.04
C ASN A 661 12.66 32.64 -15.69
N MET A 662 13.40 32.61 -14.58
CA MET A 662 12.84 32.47 -13.22
C MET A 662 13.56 33.35 -12.17
N PRO A 663 13.67 34.68 -12.37
CA PRO A 663 14.51 35.53 -11.52
C PRO A 663 14.04 35.60 -10.06
N MET A 664 12.71 35.61 -9.81
CA MET A 664 12.15 35.60 -8.45
C MET A 664 12.47 34.30 -7.70
N GLN A 665 12.47 33.17 -8.40
CA GLN A 665 12.86 31.87 -7.88
C GLN A 665 14.38 31.83 -7.63
N ALA A 666 15.21 32.35 -8.53
CA ALA A 666 16.66 32.44 -8.35
C ALA A 666 17.08 33.21 -7.08
N MET A 667 16.26 34.17 -6.63
CA MET A 667 16.46 34.93 -5.39
C MET A 667 15.90 34.25 -4.12
N SER A 668 15.01 33.25 -4.24
CA SER A 668 14.22 32.73 -3.11
C SER A 668 14.29 31.22 -2.88
N TRP A 669 14.75 30.46 -3.88
CA TRP A 669 14.88 29.01 -3.82
C TRP A 669 16.17 28.54 -3.14
N SER A 670 16.17 27.31 -2.63
CA SER A 670 17.37 26.70 -2.08
C SER A 670 18.35 26.30 -3.18
N ILE A 671 19.65 26.18 -2.88
CA ILE A 671 20.65 25.69 -3.86
C ILE A 671 20.30 24.29 -4.42
N ARG A 672 19.57 23.45 -3.65
CA ARG A 672 19.01 22.17 -4.14
C ARG A 672 17.97 22.37 -5.24
N ASP A 673 17.11 23.36 -5.07
CA ASP A 673 16.05 23.69 -6.02
C ASP A 673 16.65 24.39 -7.25
N MET A 674 17.61 25.32 -7.09
CA MET A 674 18.33 25.93 -8.22
C MET A 674 19.03 24.88 -9.10
N LEU A 675 19.77 23.94 -8.48
CA LEU A 675 20.41 22.84 -9.19
C LEU A 675 19.38 21.98 -9.94
N ALA A 676 18.26 21.66 -9.29
CA ALA A 676 17.19 20.89 -9.92
C ALA A 676 16.55 21.62 -11.10
N ALA A 677 16.24 22.91 -10.94
CA ALA A 677 15.73 23.78 -12.01
C ALA A 677 16.67 23.80 -13.22
N MET A 678 17.98 23.91 -12.99
CA MET A 678 19.02 23.83 -14.03
C MET A 678 19.25 22.42 -14.62
N GLY A 679 18.50 21.40 -14.18
CA GLY A 679 18.67 20.02 -14.66
C GLY A 679 19.99 19.39 -14.21
N LEU A 680 20.45 19.72 -13.00
CA LEU A 680 21.67 19.22 -12.36
C LEU A 680 21.30 18.41 -11.12
N ALA A 681 21.90 17.23 -10.95
CA ALA A 681 21.65 16.37 -9.79
C ALA A 681 22.11 17.04 -8.48
N TRP A 682 21.56 16.64 -7.33
CA TRP A 682 22.08 17.11 -6.03
C TRP A 682 23.55 16.70 -5.81
N GLY A 683 24.00 15.60 -6.42
CA GLY A 683 25.40 15.17 -6.44
C GLY A 683 26.20 15.71 -7.64
N CYS A 684 25.72 16.74 -8.35
CA CYS A 684 26.36 17.21 -9.59
C CYS A 684 27.77 17.77 -9.32
N VAL A 685 28.67 17.44 -10.24
CA VAL A 685 30.09 17.76 -10.19
C VAL A 685 30.46 18.66 -11.37
N LEU A 686 31.21 19.71 -11.08
CA LEU A 686 31.78 20.62 -12.05
C LEU A 686 33.12 20.08 -12.57
N ASP A 687 33.21 19.96 -13.88
CA ASP A 687 34.43 19.63 -14.62
C ASP A 687 35.18 20.93 -14.93
N VAL A 688 36.30 21.15 -14.24
CA VAL A 688 37.11 22.37 -14.32
C VAL A 688 38.39 22.07 -15.10
N PRO A 689 38.57 22.57 -16.35
CA PRO A 689 39.65 22.11 -17.24
C PRO A 689 41.08 22.22 -16.72
N ILE A 690 41.32 23.09 -15.73
CA ILE A 690 42.64 23.38 -15.15
C ILE A 690 42.85 22.61 -13.82
N SER A 691 41.81 22.00 -13.24
CA SER A 691 41.86 21.33 -11.94
C SER A 691 41.55 19.83 -12.07
N ALA A 692 42.55 18.99 -11.80
CA ALA A 692 42.35 17.54 -11.64
C ALA A 692 41.33 17.20 -10.53
N ASN A 693 41.16 18.10 -9.56
CA ASN A 693 40.11 17.98 -8.54
C ASN A 693 38.79 18.55 -9.06
N LYS A 694 37.89 17.62 -9.40
CA LYS A 694 36.46 17.83 -9.66
C LYS A 694 35.75 18.47 -8.46
N GLN A 695 34.91 19.47 -8.70
CA GLN A 695 34.29 20.29 -7.63
C GLN A 695 32.78 20.01 -7.50
N PRO A 696 32.25 19.62 -6.33
CA PRO A 696 30.83 19.35 -6.15
C PRO A 696 30.00 20.65 -6.05
N LEU A 697 28.96 20.80 -6.87
CA LEU A 697 28.17 22.04 -6.94
C LEU A 697 27.21 22.27 -5.77
N ASN A 698 26.98 21.24 -4.94
CA ASN A 698 26.15 21.34 -3.75
C ASN A 698 26.86 21.96 -2.54
N ASN A 699 28.19 22.10 -2.60
CA ASN A 699 29.04 22.55 -1.50
C ASN A 699 29.93 23.73 -1.95
N GLY A 700 29.49 24.96 -1.68
CA GLY A 700 30.29 26.17 -1.93
C GLY A 700 29.47 27.29 -2.57
N HIS A 701 30.18 28.33 -3.02
CA HIS A 701 29.56 29.59 -3.46
C HIS A 701 29.36 29.70 -4.98
N ILE A 702 29.89 28.78 -5.80
CA ILE A 702 29.95 28.91 -7.27
C ILE A 702 28.57 29.22 -7.89
N VAL A 703 27.55 28.42 -7.55
CA VAL A 703 26.18 28.64 -8.06
C VAL A 703 25.62 29.99 -7.60
N HIS A 704 25.82 30.35 -6.33
CA HIS A 704 25.38 31.63 -5.77
C HIS A 704 26.06 32.84 -6.43
N THR A 705 27.37 32.77 -6.67
CA THR A 705 28.15 33.82 -7.34
C THR A 705 27.72 34.00 -8.81
N LEU A 706 27.51 32.91 -9.54
CA LEU A 706 27.01 32.98 -10.92
C LEU A 706 25.57 33.52 -10.97
N VAL A 707 24.68 33.09 -10.06
CA VAL A 707 23.31 33.63 -9.95
C VAL A 707 23.33 35.12 -9.63
N ALA A 708 24.16 35.57 -8.68
CA ALA A 708 24.31 36.98 -8.35
C ALA A 708 24.86 37.82 -9.52
N LYS A 709 25.81 37.28 -10.29
CA LYS A 709 26.35 37.91 -11.51
C LYS A 709 25.25 38.15 -12.56
N GLU A 710 24.47 37.12 -12.90
CA GLU A 710 23.43 37.25 -13.91
C GLU A 710 22.25 38.11 -13.41
N LEU A 711 21.87 38.04 -12.12
CA LEU A 711 20.88 38.95 -11.53
C LEU A 711 21.34 40.42 -11.58
N LYS A 712 22.62 40.70 -11.31
CA LYS A 712 23.21 42.05 -11.50
C LYS A 712 23.15 42.50 -12.97
N GLY A 713 23.21 41.58 -13.94
CA GLY A 713 23.03 41.88 -15.36
C GLY A 713 21.57 42.16 -15.76
N LEU A 714 20.59 41.58 -15.05
CA LEU A 714 19.16 41.88 -15.25
C LEU A 714 18.72 43.21 -14.61
N TYR A 715 19.40 43.66 -13.56
CA TYR A 715 19.05 44.91 -12.87
C TYR A 715 19.13 46.12 -13.82
N GLY A 716 18.04 46.90 -13.87
CA GLY A 716 17.87 48.04 -14.79
C GLY A 716 17.41 47.66 -16.19
N ASN A 717 17.37 46.36 -16.53
CA ASN A 717 16.84 45.81 -17.78
C ASN A 717 15.47 45.13 -17.60
N SER A 718 14.88 45.19 -16.40
CA SER A 718 13.63 44.52 -16.03
C SER A 718 12.58 45.51 -15.46
N THR A 719 11.42 45.01 -15.01
CA THR A 719 10.38 45.87 -14.39
C THR A 719 10.86 46.46 -13.07
N ASP A 720 10.33 47.62 -12.68
CA ASP A 720 10.76 48.32 -11.45
C ASP A 720 10.62 47.45 -10.20
N GLU A 721 9.50 46.72 -10.05
CA GLU A 721 9.28 45.76 -8.95
C GLU A 721 10.37 44.68 -8.89
N LEU A 722 10.81 44.18 -10.05
CA LEU A 722 11.84 43.15 -10.13
C LEU A 722 13.25 43.74 -9.93
N ASN A 723 13.52 44.93 -10.45
CA ASN A 723 14.75 45.68 -10.18
C ASN A 723 14.91 45.91 -8.67
N ASP A 724 13.85 46.34 -7.98
CA ASP A 724 13.87 46.60 -6.53
C ASP A 724 13.99 45.31 -5.71
N ALA A 725 13.39 44.20 -6.16
CA ALA A 725 13.60 42.87 -5.58
C ALA A 725 15.05 42.39 -5.74
N ILE A 726 15.64 42.55 -6.95
CA ILE A 726 17.04 42.23 -7.25
C ILE A 726 17.99 43.08 -6.40
N ALA A 727 17.75 44.39 -6.29
CA ALA A 727 18.56 45.27 -5.46
C ALA A 727 18.54 44.84 -4.00
N THR A 728 17.34 44.64 -3.44
CA THR A 728 17.15 44.22 -2.05
C THR A 728 17.76 42.84 -1.77
N PHE A 729 17.77 41.93 -2.76
CA PHE A 729 18.44 40.63 -2.65
C PHE A 729 19.97 40.76 -2.68
N LEU A 730 20.53 41.49 -3.64
CA LEU A 730 21.98 41.65 -3.79
C LEU A 730 22.60 42.40 -2.59
N GLU A 731 21.93 43.44 -2.11
CA GLU A 731 22.28 44.19 -0.90
C GLU A 731 22.26 43.27 0.33
N LYS A 732 21.15 42.57 0.58
CA LYS A 732 20.96 41.74 1.77
C LYS A 732 21.82 40.47 1.81
N GLN A 733 22.03 39.82 0.65
CA GLN A 733 22.67 38.51 0.57
C GLN A 733 24.18 38.58 0.30
N TYR A 734 24.67 39.68 -0.30
CA TYR A 734 26.08 39.84 -0.67
C TYR A 734 26.68 41.20 -0.29
N GLY A 735 25.91 42.13 0.30
CA GLY A 735 26.38 43.47 0.65
C GLY A 735 26.55 44.41 -0.56
N PHE A 736 25.93 44.08 -1.70
CA PHE A 736 26.16 44.79 -2.97
C PHE A 736 25.00 45.73 -3.34
N ASP A 737 25.12 47.00 -3.00
CA ASP A 737 24.14 48.05 -3.30
C ASP A 737 24.23 48.52 -4.77
N VAL A 738 23.31 48.02 -5.60
CA VAL A 738 23.10 48.45 -7.00
C VAL A 738 22.28 49.74 -7.17
N ARG A 739 21.68 50.27 -6.10
CA ARG A 739 21.00 51.57 -6.11
C ARG A 739 22.01 52.72 -5.92
N SER A 740 23.14 52.45 -5.26
CA SER A 740 24.25 53.40 -5.21
C SER A 740 24.72 53.74 -6.64
N LYS A 741 24.59 55.03 -7.02
CA LYS A 741 25.26 55.53 -8.22
C LYS A 741 26.76 55.54 -7.94
N LEU A 742 27.46 54.56 -8.49
CA LEU A 742 28.92 54.57 -8.56
C LEU A 742 29.40 55.95 -9.04
N PRO A 743 30.38 56.57 -8.36
CA PRO A 743 31.00 57.79 -8.87
C PRO A 743 31.57 57.47 -10.26
N SER A 744 31.43 58.40 -11.20
CA SER A 744 31.70 58.14 -12.62
C SER A 744 33.19 57.90 -12.89
N THR A 745 33.62 56.64 -12.80
CA THR A 745 34.94 56.16 -13.23
C THR A 745 35.18 56.52 -14.70
N SER A 746 36.42 56.79 -15.08
CA SER A 746 36.67 57.28 -16.44
C SER A 746 36.42 56.17 -17.49
N PRO A 747 35.88 56.49 -18.68
CA PRO A 747 35.68 55.48 -19.73
C PRO A 747 36.95 54.74 -20.16
N ALA A 748 38.14 55.30 -19.90
CA ALA A 748 39.43 54.69 -20.23
C ALA A 748 39.77 53.49 -19.32
N GLU A 749 39.36 53.52 -18.06
CA GLU A 749 39.63 52.45 -17.09
C GLU A 749 38.66 51.28 -17.30
N ALA A 750 37.38 51.59 -17.58
CA ALA A 750 36.32 50.60 -17.79
C ALA A 750 36.50 49.71 -19.05
N MET A 751 37.42 50.06 -19.96
CA MET A 751 37.69 49.28 -21.18
C MET A 751 38.90 48.34 -21.07
N THR A 752 39.66 48.37 -19.97
CA THR A 752 40.87 47.54 -19.80
C THR A 752 40.73 46.42 -18.75
N GLN A 753 39.77 46.50 -17.85
CA GLN A 753 39.44 45.40 -16.94
C GLN A 753 38.49 44.40 -17.61
N SER A 754 38.92 43.14 -17.73
CA SER A 754 38.05 42.04 -18.16
C SER A 754 37.18 41.57 -17.00
N SER A 755 35.92 41.21 -17.26
CA SER A 755 35.03 40.63 -16.23
C SER A 755 35.50 39.27 -15.68
N SER A 756 36.50 38.63 -16.31
CA SER A 756 37.24 37.50 -15.74
C SER A 756 38.02 37.89 -14.48
N ASP A 757 38.52 39.12 -14.45
CA ASP A 757 39.56 39.55 -13.52
C ASP A 757 38.91 40.12 -12.25
N ASP A 758 37.81 40.88 -12.36
CA ASP A 758 36.95 41.24 -11.23
C ASP A 758 36.47 40.00 -10.44
N ILE A 759 36.06 38.94 -11.14
CA ILE A 759 35.58 37.70 -10.52
C ILE A 759 36.75 36.91 -9.91
N ARG A 760 37.90 36.89 -10.59
CA ARG A 760 39.14 36.29 -10.07
C ARG A 760 39.59 36.97 -8.79
N ASP A 761 39.59 38.30 -8.75
CA ASP A 761 40.00 39.08 -7.59
C ASP A 761 38.97 38.99 -6.46
N ALA A 762 37.67 38.92 -6.75
CA ALA A 762 36.65 38.59 -5.75
C ALA A 762 36.82 37.15 -5.17
N MET A 763 37.23 36.18 -5.99
CA MET A 763 37.54 34.82 -5.53
C MET A 763 38.87 34.74 -4.74
N LEU A 764 39.85 35.59 -5.05
CA LEU A 764 41.10 35.72 -4.30
C LEU A 764 40.88 36.46 -2.98
N ALA A 765 40.05 37.51 -2.96
CA ALA A 765 39.63 38.20 -1.75
C ALA A 765 38.90 37.24 -0.79
N ASN A 766 37.92 36.47 -1.28
CA ASN A 766 37.23 35.46 -0.47
C ASN A 766 38.13 34.30 0.02
N ARG A 767 39.31 34.09 -0.57
CA ARG A 767 40.34 33.19 -0.01
C ARG A 767 41.15 33.79 1.13
N ASN A 768 41.15 35.11 1.27
CA ASN A 768 41.85 35.85 2.32
C ASN A 768 40.91 36.38 3.43
N VAL A 769 39.60 36.10 3.36
CA VAL A 769 38.68 36.36 4.48
C VAL A 769 38.92 35.33 5.57
N ASP A 770 39.69 35.73 6.59
CA ASP A 770 39.94 34.95 7.79
C ASP A 770 38.61 34.79 8.57
N VAL A 771 37.97 33.62 8.44
CA VAL A 771 36.68 33.34 9.06
C VAL A 771 36.82 33.48 10.58
N PRO A 772 36.08 34.39 11.25
CA PRO A 772 36.25 34.61 12.68
C PRO A 772 36.01 33.32 13.47
N ARG A 773 37.10 32.72 13.98
CA ARG A 773 37.02 31.55 14.85
C ARG A 773 36.15 31.91 16.04
N PHE A 774 35.03 31.21 16.21
CA PHE A 774 34.18 31.35 17.40
C PHE A 774 35.05 31.17 18.65
N ARG A 775 35.27 32.26 19.39
CA ARG A 775 35.92 32.21 20.70
C ARG A 775 34.98 31.50 21.66
N ILE A 776 35.19 30.19 21.83
CA ILE A 776 34.75 29.48 23.02
C ILE A 776 35.36 30.23 24.21
N ARG A 777 34.52 30.81 25.08
CA ARG A 777 34.99 31.32 26.37
C ARG A 777 35.43 30.11 27.19
N ALA A 778 36.73 30.00 27.41
CA ALA A 778 37.25 29.23 28.54
C ALA A 778 37.12 30.12 29.78
N ASP A 779 36.47 29.62 30.82
CA ASP A 779 36.46 30.29 32.12
C ASP A 779 37.86 30.26 32.75
N PRO A 780 38.27 31.29 33.51
CA PRO A 780 39.58 31.32 34.15
C PRO A 780 39.66 30.25 35.26
N PRO A 781 40.84 29.62 35.46
CA PRO A 781 41.02 28.61 36.50
C PRO A 781 40.89 29.24 37.90
N PRO A 782 40.32 28.52 38.89
CA PRO A 782 40.25 29.01 40.27
C PRO A 782 41.65 29.10 40.88
N GLY A 783 42.01 30.29 41.35
CA GLY A 783 43.27 30.53 42.07
C GLY A 783 43.37 29.75 43.39
N PRO A 784 44.59 29.49 43.90
CA PRO A 784 44.80 28.62 45.05
C PRO A 784 44.23 29.22 46.34
N LYS A 785 43.49 28.41 47.09
CA LYS A 785 43.09 28.76 48.47
C LYS A 785 44.30 28.63 49.40
N GLY A 786 44.83 29.76 49.86
CA GLY A 786 45.75 29.79 50.98
C GLY A 786 45.04 29.41 52.28
N SER A 787 45.60 28.46 53.02
CA SER A 787 45.55 28.46 54.49
C SER A 787 46.59 29.49 54.97
N VAL A 788 46.44 30.15 56.13
CA VAL A 788 46.64 29.62 57.49
C VAL A 788 46.18 30.72 58.50
N THR A 789 45.89 30.33 59.75
CA THR A 789 45.64 31.12 61.00
C THR A 789 45.80 32.65 61.00
N THR A 790 45.04 33.42 61.79
CA THR A 790 44.48 33.11 63.13
C THR A 790 43.03 33.55 63.31
#